data_AF-A0A1D1UXJ0-F1
#
_entry.id   AF-A0A1D1UXJ0-F1
#
_cell.length_a   1.000
_cell.length_b   1.000
_cell.length_c   1.000
_cell.angle_alpha   90.00
_cell.angle_beta   90.00
_cell.angle_gamma   90.00
#
_symmetry.space_group_name_H-M   'P 1'
#
loop_
_entity.id
_entity.type
_entity.pdbx_description
1 polymer ?
#
loop_
_entity_poly.entity_id
_entity_poly.type
_entity_poly.pdbx_seq_one_letter_code
_entity_poly.pdbx_strand_id
1 'polypeptide(L)'
;MSLTNVSGCGERQSMPKSCACRGIRRCAVCKHLARSAFPPEAQLVFADARRFGDLRAATNPSSGDGQKDTSDAQPEVKFYDYCFRCQHAFPASQTTTEIQRKENSMAAAFRAYSASSVECGEEHAGDPAKTNAFPLGQIFLTSDFITAAEEQELMKQIDERFWVPSQSGRRKQDYGPKVNFKRRKVQLVKEFCGLPDYSSSLLCRMLTHPQLRDFQCVELCNLEYVPERASSIDAHIDDEWLWGERLVTINLGDDTYLTLSPLQPKAFFPIPAVRVALPRRSLFVMAGEARHQWQHAIHPEDIHSRRIAMTFRELSAEFLTGAQSDMGRAILRTAQSFTGDVVRSHPDRVLPTPSLSLHGEKSEPEESFRVLSIQSHVVSGYVGNRAAVFPLQLLGFDVDVINTVQFSNHTAYPVVGGTTLEASQLADIFAGLFANNLAETYTHLLTGFIPNQQLLQQVAVMAKKLKELNPSLVYVCDPVMGDEGQLYVAQEVLQVYKEEILPLVDIVTPNQFEMELLTGMKIGSEKEALQAMKLLYRKYKSDMTVVISSSQVSPGSLSAFGCDSESSLPFTIQVPRIDAYFTGAGDLFAALLLAWIARTKDVGLACQRSMSTLQAVLQRTLLHHQQNCPDKDSKPCFRHMELRLIQSKHDILSPKALSPFSA
;
A
#
# COMPACT_ATOMS: atom_id res chain seq x y z
N MET A 1 44.17 -38.14 -34.99
CA MET A 1 43.61 -39.51 -35.12
C MET A 1 42.10 -39.37 -34.99
N SER A 2 41.39 -39.07 -36.08
CA SER A 2 40.84 -39.99 -37.09
C SER A 2 39.48 -40.56 -36.68
N LEU A 3 38.45 -39.91 -37.24
CA LEU A 3 37.13 -40.36 -37.70
C LEU A 3 36.84 -41.88 -37.61
N THR A 4 35.62 -42.22 -37.18
CA THR A 4 34.77 -43.15 -37.92
C THR A 4 33.28 -42.80 -37.73
N ASN A 5 32.66 -42.44 -38.85
CA ASN A 5 31.21 -42.42 -39.06
C ASN A 5 30.72 -43.87 -39.25
N VAL A 6 29.55 -44.19 -38.68
CA VAL A 6 28.64 -45.17 -39.28
C VAL A 6 27.24 -44.55 -39.27
N SER A 7 26.75 -44.24 -40.46
CA SER A 7 25.38 -43.88 -40.77
C SER A 7 24.56 -45.13 -41.07
N GLY A 8 23.30 -45.17 -40.61
CA GLY A 8 22.41 -46.32 -40.82
C GLY A 8 20.98 -46.10 -40.32
N CYS A 9 20.27 -45.22 -41.02
CA CYS A 9 18.81 -45.08 -41.23
C CYS A 9 17.81 -45.88 -40.34
N GLY A 10 16.83 -45.14 -39.79
CA GLY A 10 15.44 -45.60 -39.79
C GLY A 10 14.68 -45.53 -38.47
N GLU A 11 14.24 -44.33 -38.05
CA GLU A 11 12.85 -44.06 -37.64
C GLU A 11 12.71 -42.60 -37.18
N ARG A 12 11.97 -41.80 -37.95
CA ARG A 12 11.53 -40.47 -37.52
C ARG A 12 10.43 -40.65 -36.46
N GLN A 13 10.75 -40.56 -35.18
CA GLN A 13 9.76 -40.19 -34.18
C GLN A 13 9.67 -38.67 -34.12
N SER A 14 8.71 -38.13 -34.88
CA SER A 14 8.29 -36.74 -34.79
C SER A 14 7.93 -36.40 -33.34
N MET A 15 8.56 -35.38 -32.78
CA MET A 15 8.10 -34.74 -31.54
C MET A 15 6.59 -34.49 -31.61
N PRO A 16 5.81 -34.77 -30.56
CA PRO A 16 4.39 -34.42 -30.55
C PRO A 16 4.28 -32.90 -30.53
N LYS A 17 3.77 -32.35 -31.64
CA LYS A 17 3.43 -30.94 -31.80
C LYS A 17 2.54 -30.51 -30.63
N SER A 18 2.99 -29.52 -29.86
CA SER A 18 2.16 -28.82 -28.89
C SER A 18 0.93 -28.24 -29.61
N CYS A 19 -0.27 -28.55 -29.12
CA CYS A 19 -1.51 -28.00 -29.67
C CYS A 19 -1.51 -26.49 -29.46
N ALA A 20 -1.52 -25.73 -30.55
CA ALA A 20 -1.68 -24.27 -30.56
C ALA A 20 -3.14 -23.84 -30.29
N CYS A 21 -3.82 -24.48 -29.34
CA CYS A 21 -5.20 -24.21 -29.01
C CYS A 21 -5.30 -23.53 -27.63
N ARG A 22 -5.41 -22.19 -27.64
CA ARG A 22 -5.68 -21.34 -26.46
C ARG A 22 -7.09 -21.61 -25.89
N GLY A 23 -7.30 -22.76 -25.26
CA GLY A 23 -8.42 -22.97 -24.34
C GLY A 23 -9.83 -23.14 -24.91
N ILE A 24 -10.01 -23.82 -26.06
CA ILE A 24 -11.36 -24.22 -26.53
C ILE A 24 -11.46 -25.76 -26.61
N ARG A 25 -12.35 -26.33 -25.79
CA ARG A 25 -12.54 -27.78 -25.52
C ARG A 25 -13.07 -28.61 -26.71
N ARG A 26 -12.36 -28.74 -27.83
CA ARG A 26 -12.81 -29.60 -28.97
C ARG A 26 -11.72 -30.38 -29.73
N CYS A 27 -10.62 -30.81 -29.09
CA CYS A 27 -9.64 -31.72 -29.70
C CYS A 27 -9.84 -33.19 -29.27
N ALA A 28 -9.73 -34.13 -30.23
CA ALA A 28 -9.89 -35.57 -30.01
C ALA A 28 -8.84 -36.16 -29.05
N VAL A 29 -7.64 -35.58 -28.98
CA VAL A 29 -6.55 -36.00 -28.07
C VAL A 29 -6.91 -35.69 -26.60
N CYS A 30 -7.46 -34.50 -26.33
CA CYS A 30 -7.93 -34.13 -24.99
C CYS A 30 -9.13 -34.97 -24.54
N LYS A 31 -9.99 -35.41 -25.48
CA LYS A 31 -11.09 -36.34 -25.19
C LYS A 31 -10.61 -37.75 -24.85
N HIS A 32 -9.47 -38.18 -25.39
CA HIS A 32 -8.91 -39.50 -25.10
C HIS A 32 -8.29 -39.55 -23.69
N LEU A 33 -7.54 -38.50 -23.31
CA LEU A 33 -6.92 -38.39 -21.98
C LEU A 33 -7.95 -38.23 -20.84
N ALA A 34 -9.13 -37.65 -21.11
CA ALA A 34 -10.20 -37.55 -20.12
C ALA A 34 -10.93 -38.88 -19.85
N ARG A 35 -10.79 -39.88 -20.74
CA ARG A 35 -11.45 -41.19 -20.60
C ARG A 35 -10.65 -42.22 -19.82
N SER A 36 -9.36 -41.99 -19.59
CA SER A 36 -8.45 -42.92 -18.92
C SER A 36 -8.29 -42.66 -17.42
N ALA A 37 -9.09 -41.78 -16.80
CA ALA A 37 -8.84 -41.27 -15.45
C ALA A 37 -9.88 -41.63 -14.36
N PHE A 38 -10.92 -42.43 -14.63
CA PHE A 38 -11.89 -42.81 -13.58
C PHE A 38 -12.46 -44.23 -13.74
N PRO A 39 -12.76 -44.95 -12.63
CA PRO A 39 -13.37 -46.29 -12.65
C PRO A 39 -14.86 -46.27 -13.07
N PRO A 40 -15.45 -47.44 -13.43
CA PRO A 40 -16.70 -47.54 -14.19
C PRO A 40 -17.98 -47.05 -13.50
N GLU A 41 -17.94 -46.79 -12.18
CA GLU A 41 -19.14 -46.56 -11.37
C GLU A 41 -19.64 -45.10 -11.42
N ALA A 42 -18.82 -44.15 -11.92
CA ALA A 42 -19.18 -42.73 -11.99
C ALA A 42 -19.87 -42.28 -13.30
N GLN A 43 -20.29 -43.20 -14.17
CA GLN A 43 -20.86 -42.86 -15.49
C GLN A 43 -22.40 -42.68 -15.53
N LEU A 44 -23.12 -42.85 -14.41
CA LEU A 44 -24.59 -42.85 -14.41
C LEU A 44 -25.29 -41.52 -14.06
N VAL A 45 -24.56 -40.42 -13.85
CA VAL A 45 -25.17 -39.13 -13.44
C VAL A 45 -25.06 -38.01 -14.50
N PHE A 46 -24.39 -38.25 -15.64
CA PHE A 46 -24.17 -37.24 -16.68
C PHE A 46 -24.94 -37.51 -17.98
N ALA A 47 -26.22 -37.84 -17.87
CA ALA A 47 -27.08 -38.06 -19.02
C ALA A 47 -28.47 -37.41 -18.88
N ASP A 48 -28.63 -36.22 -18.27
CA ASP A 48 -29.94 -35.53 -18.35
C ASP A 48 -29.96 -34.01 -18.10
N ALA A 49 -28.96 -33.27 -18.56
CA ALA A 49 -28.95 -31.80 -18.49
C ALA A 49 -28.85 -31.15 -19.88
N ARG A 50 -29.87 -31.37 -20.72
CA ARG A 50 -30.20 -30.49 -21.86
C ARG A 50 -31.69 -30.47 -22.07
N ARG A 51 -32.41 -29.66 -21.30
CA ARG A 51 -33.73 -29.16 -21.68
C ARG A 51 -34.13 -27.98 -20.79
N PHE A 52 -34.61 -26.93 -21.47
CA PHE A 52 -35.29 -25.74 -20.98
C PHE A 52 -34.44 -24.56 -20.48
N GLY A 53 -34.25 -23.61 -21.40
CA GLY A 53 -34.44 -22.19 -21.10
C GLY A 53 -35.94 -21.83 -21.09
N ASP A 54 -36.18 -20.58 -20.70
CA ASP A 54 -37.47 -19.87 -20.57
C ASP A 54 -38.32 -20.20 -19.34
N LEU A 55 -38.37 -19.24 -18.39
CA LEU A 55 -39.57 -18.41 -18.15
C LEU A 55 -39.34 -17.43 -16.98
N ARG A 56 -39.53 -16.15 -17.29
CA ARG A 56 -39.85 -15.08 -16.32
C ARG A 56 -41.31 -15.21 -15.87
N ALA A 57 -41.57 -14.69 -14.68
CA ALA A 57 -42.85 -14.33 -14.07
C ALA A 57 -43.70 -15.48 -13.47
N ALA A 58 -43.87 -15.46 -12.14
CA ALA A 58 -45.16 -15.23 -11.48
C ALA A 58 -45.10 -15.58 -9.97
N THR A 59 -45.50 -14.62 -9.14
CA THR A 59 -46.38 -14.77 -7.95
C THR A 59 -45.98 -15.70 -6.78
N ASN A 60 -45.72 -15.09 -5.62
CA ASN A 60 -46.19 -15.57 -4.29
C ASN A 60 -47.74 -15.64 -4.27
N PRO A 61 -48.44 -16.29 -3.30
CA PRO A 61 -47.99 -16.91 -2.02
C PRO A 61 -48.60 -18.30 -1.71
N SER A 62 -48.11 -19.01 -0.68
CA SER A 62 -48.94 -19.55 0.44
C SER A 62 -48.20 -20.59 1.31
N SER A 63 -48.41 -20.39 2.62
CA SER A 63 -48.34 -21.27 3.78
C SER A 63 -48.15 -22.79 3.59
N GLY A 64 -47.22 -23.35 4.38
CA GLY A 64 -47.18 -24.76 4.70
C GLY A 64 -46.14 -25.05 5.79
N ASP A 65 -46.59 -25.07 7.05
CA ASP A 65 -45.86 -25.63 8.18
C ASP A 65 -45.41 -27.06 7.88
N GLY A 66 -44.14 -27.35 8.13
CA GLY A 66 -43.53 -28.64 7.85
C GLY A 66 -42.17 -28.76 8.50
N GLN A 67 -42.18 -28.84 9.82
CA GLN A 67 -41.03 -29.20 10.66
C GLN A 67 -40.49 -30.57 10.19
N LYS A 68 -39.28 -30.56 9.63
CA LYS A 68 -38.47 -31.77 9.43
C LYS A 68 -37.13 -31.55 10.11
N ASP A 69 -36.94 -32.27 11.20
CA ASP A 69 -35.66 -32.53 11.83
C ASP A 69 -34.65 -33.03 10.79
N THR A 70 -33.54 -32.32 10.65
CA THR A 70 -32.29 -32.84 10.09
C THR A 70 -31.19 -32.63 11.12
N SER A 71 -31.13 -33.55 12.07
CA SER A 71 -29.93 -33.82 12.86
C SER A 71 -28.97 -34.66 12.02
N ASP A 72 -28.05 -34.01 11.32
CA ASP A 72 -26.70 -34.51 10.98
C ASP A 72 -25.98 -33.45 10.13
N ALA A 73 -25.78 -32.27 10.72
CA ALA A 73 -24.79 -31.33 10.23
C ALA A 73 -23.45 -31.71 10.88
N GLN A 74 -22.57 -32.38 10.12
CA GLN A 74 -21.16 -32.47 10.52
C GLN A 74 -20.65 -31.05 10.77
N PRO A 75 -19.95 -30.80 11.90
CA PRO A 75 -19.48 -29.46 12.19
C PRO A 75 -18.46 -29.03 11.15
N GLU A 76 -18.68 -27.84 10.59
CA GLU A 76 -17.80 -27.20 9.63
C GLU A 76 -16.44 -26.92 10.28
N VAL A 77 -15.45 -27.77 10.00
CA VAL A 77 -14.07 -27.61 10.51
C VAL A 77 -13.44 -26.40 9.82
N LYS A 78 -13.30 -25.30 10.55
CA LYS A 78 -12.74 -24.04 10.02
C LYS A 78 -11.21 -24.07 9.86
N PHE A 79 -10.48 -24.86 10.67
CA PHE A 79 -9.01 -24.92 10.68
C PHE A 79 -8.46 -26.31 11.01
N TYR A 80 -7.24 -26.58 10.56
CA TYR A 80 -6.45 -27.76 10.89
C TYR A 80 -5.20 -27.34 11.67
N ASP A 81 -4.70 -28.18 12.57
CA ASP A 81 -3.44 -27.98 13.29
C ASP A 81 -2.38 -28.95 12.77
N TYR A 82 -1.17 -28.43 12.53
CA TYR A 82 -0.04 -29.24 12.06
C TYR A 82 0.74 -29.90 13.20
N CYS A 83 1.01 -31.19 13.07
CA CYS A 83 1.85 -31.94 14.01
C CYS A 83 3.24 -32.19 13.42
N PHE A 84 4.27 -31.56 13.98
CA PHE A 84 5.67 -31.74 13.55
C PHE A 84 6.21 -33.17 13.73
N ARG A 85 5.63 -33.97 14.65
CA ARG A 85 6.11 -35.32 14.96
C ARG A 85 5.74 -36.34 13.88
N CYS A 86 4.49 -36.30 13.40
CA CYS A 86 4.02 -37.19 12.33
C CYS A 86 3.94 -36.52 10.96
N GLN A 87 4.14 -35.19 10.89
CA GLN A 87 4.09 -34.38 9.67
C GLN A 87 2.71 -34.33 8.97
N HIS A 88 1.64 -34.51 9.74
CA HIS A 88 0.26 -34.45 9.25
C HIS A 88 -0.50 -33.26 9.87
N ALA A 89 -1.44 -32.74 9.10
CA ALA A 89 -2.44 -31.77 9.55
C ALA A 89 -3.70 -32.51 10.02
N PHE A 90 -4.25 -32.13 11.17
CA PHE A 90 -5.44 -32.74 11.76
C PHE A 90 -6.55 -31.70 11.95
N PRO A 91 -7.83 -32.09 11.84
CA PRO A 91 -8.94 -31.21 12.20
C PRO A 91 -8.77 -30.64 13.62
N ALA A 92 -8.91 -29.32 13.80
CA ALA A 92 -8.87 -28.74 15.13
C ALA A 92 -10.04 -29.27 15.99
N SER A 93 -9.79 -29.73 17.21
CA SER A 93 -10.83 -30.28 18.08
C SER A 93 -11.81 -29.19 18.55
N GLN A 94 -13.11 -29.50 18.53
CA GLN A 94 -14.19 -28.54 18.90
C GLN A 94 -14.15 -28.08 20.36
N THR A 95 -13.38 -28.74 21.23
CA THR A 95 -13.20 -28.38 22.63
C THR A 95 -12.46 -27.05 22.85
N THR A 96 -11.92 -26.45 21.79
CA THR A 96 -11.20 -25.17 21.84
C THR A 96 -12.03 -24.00 21.25
N THR A 97 -13.36 -24.02 21.44
CA THR A 97 -14.24 -22.89 21.10
C THR A 97 -14.23 -21.83 22.19
N GLU A 98 -13.80 -20.62 21.81
CA GLU A 98 -14.13 -19.26 22.30
C GLU A 98 -14.14 -18.92 23.80
N ILE A 99 -14.46 -19.83 24.71
CA ILE A 99 -14.58 -19.59 26.16
C ILE A 99 -13.21 -19.73 26.85
N GLN A 100 -12.37 -20.69 26.47
CA GLN A 100 -10.98 -20.77 26.98
C GLN A 100 -10.02 -19.74 26.37
N ARG A 101 -10.41 -19.07 25.26
CA ARG A 101 -9.62 -18.02 24.60
C ARG A 101 -9.52 -16.72 25.40
N LYS A 102 -10.40 -16.52 26.40
CA LYS A 102 -10.40 -15.31 27.25
C LYS A 102 -9.67 -15.46 28.59
N GLU A 103 -9.44 -16.68 29.09
CA GLU A 103 -8.99 -16.86 30.48
C GLU A 103 -7.71 -17.66 30.68
N ASN A 104 -7.17 -18.35 29.66
CA ASN A 104 -5.89 -19.03 29.80
C ASN A 104 -4.78 -18.29 29.07
N SER A 105 -3.82 -17.77 29.84
CA SER A 105 -2.52 -17.32 29.34
C SER A 105 -1.99 -18.36 28.35
N MET A 106 -1.75 -17.94 27.11
CA MET A 106 -1.21 -18.79 26.06
C MET A 106 0.12 -19.42 26.45
N ALA A 107 0.83 -18.88 27.45
CA ALA A 107 2.00 -19.51 28.04
C ALA A 107 1.70 -20.85 28.74
N ALA A 108 0.46 -21.11 29.18
CA ALA A 108 0.02 -22.41 29.68
C ALA A 108 -0.31 -23.39 28.54
N ALA A 109 -0.93 -22.90 27.45
CA ALA A 109 -1.14 -23.69 26.23
C ALA A 109 0.19 -24.01 25.53
N PHE A 110 1.13 -23.06 25.47
CA PHE A 110 2.48 -23.28 24.95
C PHE A 110 3.36 -24.11 25.89
N ARG A 111 3.24 -24.01 27.22
CA ARG A 111 3.93 -24.95 28.13
C ARG A 111 3.37 -26.37 28.02
N ALA A 112 2.08 -26.53 27.77
CA ALA A 112 1.51 -27.83 27.40
C ALA A 112 2.09 -28.28 26.05
N TYR A 113 2.05 -27.45 25.00
CA TYR A 113 2.57 -27.80 23.67
C TYR A 113 4.10 -27.96 23.56
N SER A 114 4.89 -27.27 24.39
CA SER A 114 6.36 -27.28 24.37
C SER A 114 6.97 -28.33 25.29
N ALA A 115 6.26 -28.81 26.31
CA ALA A 115 6.74 -29.83 27.24
C ALA A 115 5.98 -31.16 27.17
N SER A 116 4.82 -31.22 26.51
CA SER A 116 4.10 -32.45 26.26
C SER A 116 3.11 -32.25 25.12
N SER A 117 3.52 -32.66 23.92
CA SER A 117 2.63 -33.48 23.09
C SER A 117 1.20 -32.95 22.88
N VAL A 118 0.90 -32.47 21.66
CA VAL A 118 -0.21 -33.18 20.99
C VAL A 118 0.25 -34.63 21.03
N GLU A 119 -0.28 -35.40 21.99
CA GLU A 119 0.08 -36.80 22.15
C GLU A 119 -0.22 -37.44 20.81
N CYS A 120 0.84 -37.66 20.04
CA CYS A 120 0.97 -38.83 19.20
C CYS A 120 0.98 -40.07 20.12
N GLY A 121 -0.04 -40.17 20.98
CA GLY A 121 -0.49 -41.32 21.70
C GLY A 121 -1.60 -41.97 20.87
N GLU A 122 -2.16 -43.03 21.41
CA GLU A 122 -3.03 -44.00 20.72
C GLU A 122 -4.24 -43.38 19.98
N GLU A 123 -4.59 -42.10 20.21
CA GLU A 123 -5.62 -41.34 19.47
C GLU A 123 -5.26 -41.06 17.99
N HIS A 124 -3.97 -40.93 17.63
CA HIS A 124 -3.52 -40.78 16.24
C HIS A 124 -3.12 -42.12 15.58
N ALA A 125 -3.24 -43.24 16.29
CA ALA A 125 -2.91 -44.58 15.79
C ALA A 125 -4.05 -45.23 14.97
N GLY A 126 -5.18 -44.54 14.81
CA GLY A 126 -6.27 -44.97 13.93
C GLY A 126 -5.95 -44.72 12.47
N ASP A 127 -6.33 -45.67 11.61
CA ASP A 127 -6.31 -45.61 10.15
C ASP A 127 -6.47 -44.16 9.62
N PRO A 128 -5.52 -43.60 8.85
CA PRO A 128 -5.60 -42.25 8.28
C PRO A 128 -6.91 -41.99 7.53
N ALA A 129 -7.56 -43.04 7.01
CA ALA A 129 -8.87 -42.96 6.39
C ALA A 129 -10.03 -42.60 7.36
N LYS A 130 -9.81 -42.66 8.68
CA LYS A 130 -10.82 -42.37 9.73
C LYS A 130 -10.65 -41.00 10.40
N THR A 131 -9.49 -40.34 10.27
CA THR A 131 -9.16 -39.11 11.04
C THR A 131 -9.19 -37.82 10.21
N ASN A 132 -9.54 -37.89 8.91
CA ASN A 132 -9.49 -36.76 7.96
C ASN A 132 -8.13 -36.01 7.93
N ALA A 133 -7.06 -36.65 8.40
CA ALA A 133 -5.72 -36.10 8.45
C ALA A 133 -5.05 -36.23 7.08
N PHE A 134 -4.17 -35.28 6.74
CA PHE A 134 -3.39 -35.35 5.50
C PHE A 134 -1.95 -34.91 5.73
N PRO A 135 -0.98 -35.50 5.00
CA PRO A 135 0.41 -35.07 5.09
C PRO A 135 0.54 -33.65 4.54
N LEU A 136 1.29 -32.80 5.24
CA LEU A 136 1.53 -31.43 4.82
C LEU A 136 3.03 -31.19 4.65
N GLY A 137 3.50 -31.47 3.44
CA GLY A 137 4.82 -31.11 2.92
C GLY A 137 6.03 -31.36 3.84
N GLN A 138 7.15 -30.72 3.52
CA GLN A 138 8.38 -30.81 4.30
C GLN A 138 8.48 -29.59 5.22
N ILE A 139 7.92 -29.71 6.42
CA ILE A 139 7.97 -28.68 7.45
C ILE A 139 8.69 -29.23 8.68
N PHE A 140 9.73 -28.53 9.13
CA PHE A 140 10.54 -28.94 10.27
C PHE A 140 10.62 -27.83 11.32
N LEU A 141 10.64 -28.22 12.58
CA LEU A 141 10.81 -27.32 13.71
C LEU A 141 11.83 -27.89 14.67
N THR A 142 12.77 -27.03 15.07
CA THR A 142 13.72 -27.31 16.15
C THR A 142 13.48 -26.29 17.25
N SER A 143 12.87 -26.74 18.36
CA SER A 143 12.64 -25.92 19.55
C SER A 143 13.96 -25.55 20.22
N ASP A 144 13.98 -24.38 20.87
CA ASP A 144 15.13 -23.86 21.62
C ASP A 144 16.46 -23.94 20.82
N PHE A 145 16.39 -23.66 19.51
CA PHE A 145 17.55 -23.61 18.62
C PHE A 145 18.55 -22.52 19.05
N ILE A 146 18.04 -21.46 19.67
CA ILE A 146 18.84 -20.45 20.38
C ILE A 146 18.46 -20.43 21.86
N THR A 147 19.41 -20.05 22.69
CA THR A 147 19.16 -19.85 24.13
C THR A 147 18.45 -18.52 24.40
N ALA A 148 17.90 -18.35 25.61
CA ALA A 148 17.30 -17.07 26.01
C ALA A 148 18.31 -15.91 26.04
N ALA A 149 19.56 -16.16 26.40
CA ALA A 149 20.61 -15.15 26.37
C ALA A 149 20.96 -14.74 24.93
N GLU A 150 21.06 -15.72 24.02
CA GLU A 150 21.27 -15.46 22.59
C GLU A 150 20.10 -14.68 21.97
N GLU A 151 18.86 -15.02 22.34
CA GLU A 151 17.67 -14.29 21.87
C GLU A 151 17.72 -12.81 22.30
N GLN A 152 18.05 -12.52 23.56
CA GLN A 152 18.18 -11.14 24.04
C GLN A 152 19.28 -10.38 23.30
N GLU A 153 20.45 -11.01 23.12
CA GLU A 153 21.58 -10.37 22.44
C GLU A 153 21.29 -10.16 20.94
N LEU A 154 20.65 -11.14 20.27
CA LEU A 154 20.21 -10.99 18.89
C LEU A 154 19.19 -9.86 18.74
N MET A 155 18.17 -9.82 19.59
CA MET A 155 17.17 -8.75 19.54
C MET A 155 17.82 -7.38 19.73
N LYS A 156 18.78 -7.25 20.66
CA LYS A 156 19.56 -6.04 20.85
C LYS A 156 20.36 -5.66 19.60
N GLN A 157 21.14 -6.59 19.04
CA GLN A 157 21.96 -6.33 17.86
C GLN A 157 21.12 -6.02 16.61
N ILE A 158 19.93 -6.61 16.49
CA ILE A 158 18.95 -6.27 15.45
C ILE A 158 18.40 -4.85 15.67
N ASP A 159 18.06 -4.49 16.91
CA ASP A 159 17.51 -3.18 17.26
C ASP A 159 18.49 -2.02 17.10
N GLU A 160 19.79 -2.30 17.19
CA GLU A 160 20.86 -1.35 16.88
C GLU A 160 20.92 -0.99 15.38
N ARG A 161 20.23 -1.74 14.51
CA ARG A 161 20.21 -1.51 13.06
C ARG A 161 18.95 -0.77 12.61
N PHE A 162 19.06 -0.10 11.46
CA PHE A 162 17.98 0.74 10.95
C PHE A 162 16.76 -0.08 10.48
N TRP A 163 15.60 0.18 11.06
CA TRP A 163 14.34 -0.44 10.65
C TRP A 163 13.66 0.31 9.50
N VAL A 164 13.18 -0.42 8.49
CA VAL A 164 12.37 0.12 7.39
C VAL A 164 10.89 -0.23 7.63
N PRO A 165 9.95 0.72 7.67
CA PRO A 165 8.53 0.41 7.82
C PRO A 165 7.96 -0.33 6.59
N SER A 166 6.95 -1.17 6.80
CA SER A 166 6.18 -1.85 5.75
C SER A 166 4.69 -1.48 5.81
N GLN A 167 3.96 -1.69 4.71
CA GLN A 167 2.51 -1.41 4.62
C GLN A 167 1.62 -2.33 5.50
N SER A 168 2.20 -3.35 6.11
CA SER A 168 1.47 -4.39 6.85
C SER A 168 1.64 -4.29 8.38
N GLY A 169 1.87 -3.07 8.88
CA GLY A 169 2.15 -2.81 10.30
C GLY A 169 3.55 -3.26 10.79
N ARG A 170 4.24 -4.10 10.01
CA ARG A 170 5.58 -4.61 10.32
C ARG A 170 6.67 -3.60 10.02
N ARG A 171 7.79 -3.74 10.72
CA ARG A 171 9.08 -3.17 10.29
C ARG A 171 9.97 -4.27 9.73
N LYS A 172 10.89 -3.92 8.85
CA LYS A 172 11.79 -4.87 8.21
C LYS A 172 13.24 -4.38 8.12
N GLN A 173 14.17 -5.32 8.09
CA GLN A 173 15.56 -5.11 7.73
C GLN A 173 15.95 -6.13 6.67
N ASP A 174 16.30 -5.67 5.48
CA ASP A 174 16.67 -6.52 4.36
C ASP A 174 18.20 -6.52 4.20
N TYR A 175 18.81 -7.71 4.20
CA TYR A 175 20.22 -7.95 3.94
C TYR A 175 20.33 -8.91 2.76
N GLY A 176 20.28 -8.38 1.54
CA GLY A 176 20.25 -9.18 0.31
C GLY A 176 20.44 -8.32 -0.94
N PRO A 177 20.57 -8.96 -2.11
CA PRO A 177 20.67 -8.24 -3.38
C PRO A 177 19.39 -7.43 -3.66
N LYS A 178 19.49 -6.38 -4.48
CA LYS A 178 18.30 -5.64 -4.92
C LYS A 178 17.65 -6.38 -6.09
N VAL A 179 16.37 -6.69 -5.97
CA VAL A 179 15.66 -7.54 -6.93
C VAL A 179 14.45 -6.84 -7.52
N ASN A 180 14.23 -7.03 -8.81
CA ASN A 180 12.98 -6.72 -9.48
C ASN A 180 12.38 -8.03 -10.01
N PHE A 181 11.49 -8.64 -9.23
CA PHE A 181 10.86 -9.94 -9.54
C PHE A 181 10.06 -9.91 -10.85
N LYS A 182 9.28 -8.83 -11.10
CA LYS A 182 8.48 -8.69 -12.33
C LYS A 182 9.33 -8.70 -13.60
N ARG A 183 10.52 -8.08 -13.55
CA ARG A 183 11.45 -8.02 -14.68
C ARG A 183 12.49 -9.13 -14.65
N ARG A 184 12.44 -10.02 -13.66
CA ARG A 184 13.46 -11.04 -13.40
C ARG A 184 14.88 -10.46 -13.50
N LYS A 185 15.12 -9.38 -12.76
CA LYS A 185 16.41 -8.68 -12.76
C LYS A 185 16.97 -8.56 -11.35
N VAL A 186 18.19 -9.05 -11.16
CA VAL A 186 18.97 -8.86 -9.93
C VAL A 186 20.03 -7.79 -10.15
N GLN A 187 20.24 -6.94 -9.15
CA GLN A 187 21.29 -5.94 -9.11
C GLN A 187 22.07 -6.06 -7.80
N LEU A 188 23.37 -6.32 -7.92
CA LEU A 188 24.32 -6.14 -6.83
C LEU A 188 24.57 -4.64 -6.69
N VAL A 189 23.90 -4.04 -5.71
CA VAL A 189 24.06 -2.63 -5.36
C VAL A 189 25.21 -2.47 -4.36
N LYS A 190 25.81 -1.29 -4.28
CA LYS A 190 26.98 -1.07 -3.39
C LYS A 190 26.64 -1.25 -1.92
N GLU A 191 25.38 -1.04 -1.57
CA GLU A 191 24.81 -1.13 -0.24
C GLU A 191 24.68 -2.58 0.23
N PHE A 192 24.59 -3.55 -0.68
CA PHE A 192 24.67 -4.97 -0.31
C PHE A 192 26.14 -5.36 -0.22
N CYS A 193 26.69 -5.23 0.98
CA CYS A 193 28.08 -5.58 1.28
C CYS A 193 28.22 -6.89 2.07
N GLY A 194 27.11 -7.56 2.40
CA GLY A 194 27.08 -8.88 3.04
C GLY A 194 25.84 -9.12 3.88
N LEU A 195 25.80 -10.29 4.52
CA LEU A 195 24.91 -10.54 5.66
C LEU A 195 25.45 -9.83 6.91
N PRO A 196 24.63 -9.57 7.95
CA PRO A 196 25.12 -8.95 9.17
C PRO A 196 25.96 -9.93 9.99
N ASP A 197 26.95 -9.41 10.71
CA ASP A 197 27.91 -10.14 11.54
C ASP A 197 27.23 -11.13 12.51
N TYR A 198 26.17 -10.68 13.17
CA TYR A 198 25.42 -11.47 14.15
C TYR A 198 24.76 -12.72 13.59
N SER A 199 24.58 -12.80 12.26
CA SER A 199 23.99 -13.97 11.61
C SER A 199 24.98 -15.11 11.38
N SER A 200 26.28 -14.84 11.47
CA SER A 200 27.33 -15.81 11.14
C SER A 200 27.30 -17.06 12.03
N SER A 201 27.21 -16.88 13.35
CA SER A 201 27.16 -17.98 14.31
C SER A 201 25.90 -18.84 14.16
N LEU A 202 24.76 -18.20 13.85
CA LEU A 202 23.50 -18.87 13.57
C LEU A 202 23.60 -19.73 12.32
N LEU A 203 24.15 -19.19 11.23
CA LEU A 203 24.32 -19.92 9.98
C LEU A 203 25.29 -21.09 10.14
N CYS A 204 26.41 -20.92 10.85
CA CYS A 204 27.29 -22.04 11.21
C CYS A 204 26.55 -23.14 11.99
N ARG A 205 25.67 -22.77 12.93
CA ARG A 205 24.84 -23.74 13.66
C ARG A 205 23.82 -24.42 12.75
N MET A 206 23.18 -23.68 11.84
CA MET A 206 22.25 -24.24 10.86
C MET A 206 22.89 -25.32 10.01
N LEU A 207 24.15 -25.16 9.59
CA LEU A 207 24.87 -26.17 8.80
C LEU A 207 25.09 -27.50 9.54
N THR A 208 24.94 -27.52 10.86
CA THR A 208 24.98 -28.79 11.64
C THR A 208 23.63 -29.52 11.63
N HIS A 209 22.55 -28.82 11.27
CA HIS A 209 21.20 -29.36 11.19
C HIS A 209 21.04 -30.27 9.95
N PRO A 210 20.46 -31.48 10.05
CA PRO A 210 20.45 -32.44 8.94
C PRO A 210 19.81 -31.91 7.64
N GLN A 211 18.81 -31.04 7.76
CA GLN A 211 18.01 -30.47 6.67
C GLN A 211 18.69 -29.26 5.99
N LEU A 212 19.74 -28.71 6.62
CA LEU A 212 20.38 -27.46 6.22
C LEU A 212 21.90 -27.61 5.99
N ARG A 213 22.44 -28.83 5.92
CA ARG A 213 23.90 -29.07 5.82
C ARG A 213 24.56 -28.40 4.61
N ASP A 214 23.81 -28.25 3.52
CA ASP A 214 24.22 -27.63 2.26
C ASP A 214 23.55 -26.27 2.03
N PHE A 215 22.85 -25.72 3.03
CA PHE A 215 22.13 -24.46 2.89
C PHE A 215 23.10 -23.28 2.71
N GLN A 216 22.94 -22.56 1.60
CA GLN A 216 23.77 -21.40 1.29
C GLN A 216 22.94 -20.12 1.36
N CYS A 217 22.96 -19.47 2.52
CA CYS A 217 22.23 -18.23 2.74
C CYS A 217 22.79 -17.09 1.90
N VAL A 218 21.89 -16.39 1.20
CA VAL A 218 22.21 -15.19 0.40
C VAL A 218 21.40 -13.97 0.80
N GLU A 219 20.33 -14.17 1.55
CA GLU A 219 19.49 -13.10 2.07
C GLU A 219 19.04 -13.42 3.48
N LEU A 220 19.08 -12.39 4.34
CA LEU A 220 18.40 -12.35 5.63
C LEU A 220 17.41 -11.19 5.63
N CYS A 221 16.16 -11.46 5.99
CA CYS A 221 15.14 -10.46 6.27
C CYS A 221 14.68 -10.58 7.72
N ASN A 222 14.91 -9.54 8.54
CA ASN A 222 14.29 -9.46 9.86
C ASN A 222 12.94 -8.77 9.72
N LEU A 223 11.87 -9.38 10.21
CA LEU A 223 10.51 -8.83 10.18
C LEU A 223 9.99 -8.69 11.60
N GLU A 224 9.78 -7.47 12.06
CA GLU A 224 9.21 -7.20 13.37
C GLU A 224 7.69 -7.06 13.29
N TYR A 225 7.01 -7.80 14.17
CA TYR A 225 5.58 -7.75 14.38
C TYR A 225 5.30 -7.25 15.79
N VAL A 226 4.38 -6.32 15.91
CA VAL A 226 3.84 -5.86 17.20
C VAL A 226 2.30 -5.74 17.11
N PRO A 227 1.57 -6.05 18.20
CA PRO A 227 0.11 -5.95 18.22
C PRO A 227 -0.39 -4.53 17.98
N GLU A 228 0.31 -3.51 18.50
CA GLU A 228 -0.10 -2.10 18.47
C GLU A 228 -0.20 -1.56 17.04
N ARG A 229 0.48 -2.19 16.08
CA ARG A 229 0.45 -1.82 14.66
C ARG A 229 -0.39 -2.77 13.81
N ALA A 230 -1.16 -3.67 14.43
CA ALA A 230 -1.89 -4.74 13.76
C ALA A 230 -0.99 -5.51 12.76
N SER A 231 0.25 -5.77 13.18
CA SER A 231 1.28 -6.30 12.29
C SER A 231 0.89 -7.67 11.75
N SER A 232 0.95 -7.85 10.44
CA SER A 232 0.53 -9.09 9.78
C SER A 232 1.27 -9.32 8.47
N ILE A 233 1.07 -10.48 7.86
CA ILE A 233 1.39 -10.70 6.45
C ILE A 233 0.29 -11.50 5.78
N ASP A 234 -0.23 -10.95 4.69
CA ASP A 234 -1.25 -11.61 3.86
C ASP A 234 -0.72 -12.90 3.23
N ALA A 235 -1.64 -13.80 2.89
CA ALA A 235 -1.32 -15.09 2.27
C ALA A 235 -0.56 -14.91 0.95
N HIS A 236 0.66 -15.42 0.89
CA HIS A 236 1.55 -15.30 -0.28
C HIS A 236 2.48 -16.51 -0.42
N ILE A 237 3.15 -16.61 -1.57
CA ILE A 237 4.26 -17.53 -1.81
C ILE A 237 5.50 -16.68 -2.13
N ASP A 238 6.63 -17.05 -1.55
CA ASP A 238 7.91 -16.41 -1.84
C ASP A 238 8.32 -16.64 -3.30
N ASP A 239 9.02 -15.69 -3.92
CA ASP A 239 9.45 -15.83 -5.30
C ASP A 239 10.33 -17.07 -5.53
N GLU A 240 9.92 -17.93 -6.44
CA GLU A 240 10.62 -19.18 -6.78
C GLU A 240 11.68 -19.01 -7.88
N TRP A 241 11.72 -17.85 -8.52
CA TRP A 241 12.70 -17.60 -9.57
C TRP A 241 14.08 -17.34 -8.96
N LEU A 242 14.16 -16.50 -7.93
CA LEU A 242 15.42 -16.19 -7.26
C LEU A 242 15.68 -17.08 -6.05
N TRP A 243 14.65 -17.37 -5.24
CA TRP A 243 14.83 -18.11 -3.99
C TRP A 243 14.62 -19.61 -4.18
N GLY A 244 15.48 -20.41 -3.53
CA GLY A 244 15.65 -21.83 -3.80
C GLY A 244 14.62 -22.79 -3.21
N GLU A 245 15.04 -23.86 -2.54
CA GLU A 245 14.12 -24.91 -2.07
C GLU A 245 13.70 -24.67 -0.62
N ARG A 246 14.60 -24.18 0.23
CA ARG A 246 14.34 -24.04 1.67
C ARG A 246 14.08 -22.58 2.07
N LEU A 247 13.00 -22.34 2.80
CA LEU A 247 12.75 -21.11 3.55
C LEU A 247 13.01 -21.40 5.02
N VAL A 248 13.93 -20.66 5.63
CA VAL A 248 14.35 -20.88 7.01
C VAL A 248 13.95 -19.67 7.84
N THR A 249 13.38 -19.87 9.02
CA THR A 249 12.99 -18.78 9.92
C THR A 249 13.42 -19.08 11.33
N ILE A 250 14.04 -18.11 12.01
CA ILE A 250 14.17 -18.14 13.48
C ILE A 250 13.13 -17.18 14.06
N ASN A 251 12.31 -17.67 14.99
CA ASN A 251 11.29 -16.87 15.64
C ASN A 251 11.80 -16.34 17.00
N LEU A 252 11.74 -15.02 17.22
CA LEU A 252 12.24 -14.36 18.42
C LEU A 252 11.13 -13.61 19.15
N GLY A 253 11.26 -13.48 20.48
CA GLY A 253 10.45 -12.59 21.32
C GLY A 253 9.18 -13.24 21.83
N ASP A 254 8.31 -13.69 20.93
CA ASP A 254 7.03 -14.29 21.29
C ASP A 254 6.61 -15.43 20.37
N ASP A 255 5.76 -16.30 20.90
CA ASP A 255 5.16 -17.40 20.17
C ASP A 255 4.11 -16.90 19.17
N THR A 256 3.90 -17.61 18.07
CA THR A 256 2.85 -17.27 17.08
C THR A 256 2.39 -18.50 16.28
N TYR A 257 1.51 -18.30 15.30
CA TYR A 257 1.11 -19.31 14.32
C TYR A 257 1.35 -18.82 12.90
N LEU A 258 1.85 -19.71 12.04
CA LEU A 258 1.87 -19.57 10.60
C LEU A 258 0.63 -20.25 10.02
N THR A 259 -0.15 -19.52 9.24
CA THR A 259 -1.33 -20.06 8.56
C THR A 259 -0.96 -20.42 7.13
N LEU A 260 -1.18 -21.68 6.76
CA LEU A 260 -0.97 -22.22 5.41
C LEU A 260 -2.32 -22.45 4.72
N SER A 261 -2.51 -21.84 3.55
CA SER A 261 -3.70 -21.98 2.72
C SER A 261 -3.32 -22.40 1.28
N PRO A 262 -4.06 -23.28 0.62
CA PRO A 262 -3.68 -23.80 -0.69
C PRO A 262 -3.88 -22.77 -1.81
N LEU A 263 -2.99 -22.77 -2.81
CA LEU A 263 -2.97 -21.81 -3.93
C LEU A 263 -4.20 -21.88 -4.86
N GLN A 264 -4.86 -23.04 -4.95
CA GLN A 264 -6.11 -23.22 -5.68
C GLN A 264 -7.12 -23.97 -4.81
N PRO A 265 -8.24 -23.36 -4.39
CA PRO A 265 -9.36 -24.11 -3.87
C PRO A 265 -9.87 -24.99 -5.03
N LYS A 266 -9.78 -26.31 -4.91
CA LYS A 266 -10.48 -27.18 -5.87
C LYS A 266 -11.96 -26.82 -5.76
N ALA A 267 -12.57 -26.42 -6.88
CA ALA A 267 -13.87 -25.75 -7.01
C ALA A 267 -15.11 -26.50 -6.44
N PHE A 268 -14.92 -27.55 -5.64
CA PHE A 268 -15.97 -28.36 -5.04
C PHE A 268 -15.80 -28.63 -3.54
N PHE A 269 -14.66 -28.28 -2.93
CA PHE A 269 -14.48 -28.40 -1.47
C PHE A 269 -13.58 -27.27 -0.94
N PRO A 270 -13.98 -26.55 0.12
CA PRO A 270 -13.07 -25.64 0.82
C PRO A 270 -11.97 -26.50 1.43
N ILE A 271 -10.75 -26.39 0.90
CA ILE A 271 -9.60 -27.00 1.57
C ILE A 271 -9.28 -26.10 2.77
N PRO A 272 -9.32 -26.62 4.00
CA PRO A 272 -9.20 -25.84 5.22
C PRO A 272 -7.77 -25.31 5.40
N ALA A 273 -7.65 -24.15 6.04
CA ALA A 273 -6.36 -23.56 6.39
C ALA A 273 -5.68 -24.36 7.51
N VAL A 274 -4.37 -24.55 7.42
CA VAL A 274 -3.57 -25.26 8.42
C VAL A 274 -2.77 -24.26 9.25
N ARG A 275 -2.91 -24.33 10.57
CA ARG A 275 -2.11 -23.56 11.54
C ARG A 275 -0.89 -24.37 11.94
N VAL A 276 0.26 -23.72 11.85
CA VAL A 276 1.57 -24.28 12.18
C VAL A 276 2.17 -23.44 13.30
N ALA A 277 2.34 -24.02 14.48
CA ALA A 277 2.86 -23.30 15.63
C ALA A 277 4.33 -22.89 15.40
N LEU A 278 4.66 -21.64 15.73
CA LEU A 278 6.01 -21.08 15.71
C LEU A 278 6.38 -20.60 17.13
N PRO A 279 6.91 -21.48 18.00
CA PRO A 279 7.41 -21.07 19.31
C PRO A 279 8.57 -20.09 19.18
N ARG A 280 8.77 -19.19 20.13
CA ARG A 280 9.97 -18.37 20.22
C ARG A 280 11.21 -19.24 20.43
N ARG A 281 12.38 -18.69 20.04
CA ARG A 281 13.68 -19.35 20.01
C ARG A 281 13.77 -20.59 19.12
N SER A 282 12.76 -20.85 18.28
CA SER A 282 12.75 -22.02 17.41
C SER A 282 13.32 -21.71 16.03
N LEU A 283 13.89 -22.74 15.40
CA LEU A 283 14.23 -22.76 13.99
C LEU A 283 13.15 -23.51 13.22
N PHE A 284 12.54 -22.84 12.26
CA PHE A 284 11.52 -23.36 11.37
C PHE A 284 12.07 -23.49 9.95
N VAL A 285 11.79 -24.61 9.28
CA VAL A 285 12.19 -24.85 7.89
C VAL A 285 10.98 -25.31 7.10
N MET A 286 10.70 -24.63 5.98
CA MET A 286 9.65 -24.99 5.03
C MET A 286 10.25 -25.26 3.65
N ALA A 287 9.91 -26.42 3.08
CA ALA A 287 10.37 -26.90 1.79
C ALA A 287 9.30 -27.78 1.10
N GLY A 288 9.58 -28.20 -0.13
CA GLY A 288 8.74 -29.09 -0.93
C GLY A 288 7.35 -28.52 -1.17
N GLU A 289 6.33 -29.38 -1.08
CA GLU A 289 4.95 -28.97 -1.35
C GLU A 289 4.48 -27.83 -0.44
N ALA A 290 4.90 -27.81 0.83
CA ALA A 290 4.56 -26.74 1.77
C ALA A 290 5.08 -25.38 1.32
N ARG A 291 6.23 -25.32 0.64
CA ARG A 291 6.76 -24.09 0.06
C ARG A 291 6.04 -23.69 -1.23
N HIS A 292 5.79 -24.66 -2.12
CA HIS A 292 5.44 -24.38 -3.52
C HIS A 292 3.93 -24.40 -3.80
N GLN A 293 3.13 -25.03 -2.95
CA GLN A 293 1.68 -25.22 -3.17
C GLN A 293 0.81 -24.53 -2.12
N TRP A 294 1.41 -24.06 -1.02
CA TRP A 294 0.71 -23.42 0.08
C TRP A 294 1.16 -21.97 0.23
N GLN A 295 0.20 -21.06 0.17
CA GLN A 295 0.39 -19.68 0.58
C GLN A 295 0.51 -19.63 2.10
N HIS A 296 1.41 -18.79 2.60
CA HIS A 296 1.65 -18.63 4.02
C HIS A 296 1.32 -17.21 4.49
N ALA A 297 0.76 -17.10 5.69
CA ALA A 297 0.29 -15.86 6.30
C ALA A 297 0.59 -15.84 7.81
N ILE A 298 0.66 -14.64 8.38
CA ILE A 298 0.60 -14.41 9.83
C ILE A 298 -0.52 -13.42 10.06
N HIS A 299 -1.54 -13.81 10.81
CA HIS A 299 -2.70 -12.97 11.07
C HIS A 299 -2.46 -12.04 12.28
N PRO A 300 -3.06 -10.83 12.30
CA PRO A 300 -2.92 -9.90 13.44
C PRO A 300 -3.31 -10.53 14.78
N GLU A 301 -4.35 -11.38 14.79
CA GLU A 301 -4.83 -12.07 15.98
C GLU A 301 -3.84 -13.10 16.56
N ASP A 302 -2.86 -13.55 15.78
CA ASP A 302 -1.80 -14.46 16.23
C ASP A 302 -0.54 -13.69 16.73
N ILE A 303 -0.61 -12.36 16.84
CA ILE A 303 0.44 -11.48 17.38
C ILE A 303 0.02 -10.93 18.74
N HIS A 304 0.61 -11.45 19.81
CA HIS A 304 0.23 -11.11 21.19
C HIS A 304 1.19 -10.14 21.87
N SER A 305 2.47 -10.20 21.51
CA SER A 305 3.48 -9.23 21.89
C SER A 305 4.50 -9.07 20.78
N ARG A 306 5.55 -8.28 21.04
CA ARG A 306 6.61 -8.02 20.07
C ARG A 306 7.33 -9.32 19.72
N ARG A 307 7.34 -9.67 18.43
CA ARG A 307 8.14 -10.76 17.87
C ARG A 307 8.91 -10.35 16.63
N ILE A 308 10.03 -11.02 16.40
CA ILE A 308 10.84 -10.83 15.19
C ILE A 308 10.98 -12.18 14.48
N ALA A 309 10.67 -12.22 13.19
CA ALA A 309 10.98 -13.35 12.32
C ALA A 309 12.26 -13.05 11.56
N MET A 310 13.33 -13.81 11.82
CA MET A 310 14.57 -13.77 11.03
C MET A 310 14.45 -14.78 9.89
N THR A 311 14.16 -14.33 8.68
CA THR A 311 13.91 -15.20 7.51
C THR A 311 15.16 -15.26 6.64
N PHE A 312 15.67 -16.45 6.40
CA PHE A 312 16.87 -16.72 5.60
C PHE A 312 16.49 -17.42 4.31
N ARG A 313 17.09 -17.00 3.19
CA ARG A 313 16.82 -17.54 1.86
C ARG A 313 18.11 -17.95 1.16
N GLU A 314 18.03 -19.04 0.41
CA GLU A 314 19.06 -19.52 -0.51
C GLU A 314 18.70 -19.24 -1.97
N LEU A 315 19.68 -19.34 -2.88
CA LEU A 315 19.44 -19.17 -4.31
C LEU A 315 18.77 -20.39 -4.95
N SER A 316 17.97 -20.15 -5.98
CA SER A 316 17.39 -21.20 -6.82
C SER A 316 18.44 -21.89 -7.71
N ALA A 317 18.08 -23.05 -8.25
CA ALA A 317 18.93 -23.80 -9.17
C ALA A 317 19.38 -22.98 -10.40
N GLU A 318 18.55 -22.02 -10.85
CA GLU A 318 18.87 -21.09 -11.95
C GLU A 318 20.11 -20.23 -11.65
N PHE A 319 20.30 -19.85 -10.38
CA PHE A 319 21.42 -19.03 -9.91
C PHE A 319 22.57 -19.85 -9.31
N LEU A 320 22.34 -21.10 -8.91
CA LEU A 320 23.41 -21.97 -8.42
C LEU A 320 24.15 -22.66 -9.57
N THR A 321 23.40 -23.29 -10.49
CA THR A 321 23.95 -24.13 -11.57
C THR A 321 23.44 -23.75 -12.96
N GLY A 322 22.44 -22.86 -13.05
CA GLY A 322 21.80 -22.46 -14.29
C GLY A 322 22.47 -21.27 -15.00
N ALA A 323 21.68 -20.59 -15.85
CA ALA A 323 22.18 -19.54 -16.74
C ALA A 323 22.61 -18.27 -15.98
N GLN A 324 22.20 -18.10 -14.72
CA GLN A 324 22.59 -16.98 -13.85
C GLN A 324 23.68 -17.36 -12.83
N SER A 325 24.36 -18.50 -13.01
CA SER A 325 25.38 -19.01 -12.07
C SER A 325 26.52 -18.03 -11.77
N ASP A 326 26.93 -17.20 -12.74
CA ASP A 326 27.93 -16.14 -12.50
C ASP A 326 27.42 -15.08 -11.51
N MET A 327 26.19 -14.63 -11.69
CA MET A 327 25.54 -13.69 -10.78
C MET A 327 25.33 -14.33 -9.40
N GLY A 328 24.88 -15.59 -9.35
CA GLY A 328 24.71 -16.31 -8.09
C GLY A 328 26.01 -16.46 -7.30
N ARG A 329 27.13 -16.80 -7.97
CA ARG A 329 28.46 -16.82 -7.33
C ARG A 329 28.87 -15.47 -6.77
N ALA A 330 28.54 -14.38 -7.45
CA ALA A 330 28.83 -13.03 -6.96
C ALA A 330 27.98 -12.69 -5.72
N ILE A 331 26.68 -12.98 -5.73
CA ILE A 331 25.79 -12.79 -4.58
C ILE A 331 26.27 -13.60 -3.37
N LEU A 332 26.59 -14.89 -3.57
CA LEU A 332 27.10 -15.78 -2.51
C LEU A 332 28.38 -15.25 -1.88
N ARG A 333 29.34 -14.84 -2.71
CA ARG A 333 30.61 -14.27 -2.23
C ARG A 333 30.38 -13.01 -1.40
N THR A 334 29.48 -12.13 -1.83
CA THR A 334 29.14 -10.92 -1.08
C THR A 334 28.43 -11.27 0.22
N ALA A 335 27.40 -12.13 0.20
CA ALA A 335 26.63 -12.52 1.38
C ALA A 335 27.52 -13.09 2.49
N GLN A 336 28.49 -13.94 2.12
CA GLN A 336 29.40 -14.62 3.05
C GLN A 336 30.51 -13.71 3.63
N SER A 337 30.55 -12.42 3.32
CA SER A 337 31.50 -11.48 3.96
C SER A 337 31.15 -11.19 5.42
N PHE A 338 29.88 -11.35 5.80
CA PHE A 338 29.34 -10.99 7.12
C PHE A 338 29.59 -9.54 7.57
N THR A 339 29.87 -8.64 6.62
CA THR A 339 30.14 -7.21 6.88
C THR A 339 28.97 -6.31 6.48
N GLY A 340 27.78 -6.89 6.35
CA GLY A 340 26.58 -6.23 5.86
C GLY A 340 25.94 -5.25 6.83
N ASP A 341 25.46 -4.12 6.34
CA ASP A 341 24.44 -3.31 7.00
C ASP A 341 23.14 -3.35 6.20
N VAL A 342 22.05 -2.85 6.79
CA VAL A 342 20.70 -2.89 6.20
C VAL A 342 20.71 -2.24 4.82
N VAL A 343 20.26 -2.97 3.80
CA VAL A 343 20.21 -2.48 2.42
C VAL A 343 19.10 -1.43 2.30
N ARG A 344 19.49 -0.17 2.11
CA ARG A 344 18.56 0.96 2.01
C ARG A 344 18.12 1.13 0.57
N SER A 345 16.82 1.31 0.35
CA SER A 345 16.28 1.52 -0.99
C SER A 345 16.68 2.86 -1.62
N HIS A 346 17.25 3.81 -0.86
CA HIS A 346 17.71 5.15 -1.29
C HIS A 346 19.08 5.53 -0.70
N PRO A 347 20.11 5.84 -1.52
CA PRO A 347 21.46 6.17 -1.02
C PRO A 347 21.68 7.61 -0.54
N ASP A 348 20.76 8.56 -0.76
CA ASP A 348 21.05 10.00 -0.61
C ASP A 348 20.42 10.68 0.62
N ARG A 349 20.55 10.07 1.81
CA ARG A 349 20.37 10.79 3.09
C ARG A 349 21.44 10.41 4.09
N VAL A 350 22.60 11.07 3.98
CA VAL A 350 23.48 11.27 5.13
C VAL A 350 22.85 12.38 5.96
N LEU A 351 22.16 12.02 7.04
CA LEU A 351 21.92 12.96 8.15
C LEU A 351 23.15 12.87 9.07
N PRO A 352 23.70 14.01 9.52
CA PRO A 352 24.89 14.00 10.37
C PRO A 352 24.59 13.33 11.70
N THR A 353 25.58 12.60 12.20
CA THR A 353 25.60 11.93 13.50
C THR A 353 25.34 12.95 14.63
N PRO A 354 24.32 12.78 15.48
CA PRO A 354 24.32 13.43 16.77
C PRO A 354 25.19 12.57 17.70
N SER A 355 26.33 13.13 18.10
CA SER A 355 27.01 12.69 19.31
C SER A 355 26.03 12.72 20.48
N LEU A 356 25.75 11.57 21.09
CA LEU A 356 25.03 11.47 22.35
C LEU A 356 25.82 12.20 23.45
N SER A 357 25.41 13.42 23.76
CA SER A 357 25.44 13.92 25.12
C SER A 357 24.15 13.48 25.82
N LEU A 358 24.32 12.61 26.81
CA LEU A 358 23.29 12.16 27.75
C LEU A 358 22.65 13.35 28.47
N HIS A 359 21.54 13.88 27.96
CA HIS A 359 20.50 14.49 28.78
C HIS A 359 19.15 14.21 28.14
N GLY A 360 18.23 13.68 28.95
CA GLY A 360 16.91 13.28 28.51
C GLY A 360 16.12 14.47 28.01
N GLU A 361 15.81 14.46 26.72
CA GLU A 361 14.68 15.17 26.15
C GLU A 361 13.75 14.12 25.56
N LYS A 362 12.49 14.15 26.00
CA LYS A 362 11.42 13.34 25.42
C LYS A 362 11.39 13.62 23.92
N SER A 363 11.66 12.62 23.08
CA SER A 363 11.45 12.74 21.64
C SER A 363 9.95 12.97 21.41
N GLU A 364 9.59 14.15 20.92
CA GLU A 364 8.22 14.42 20.49
C GLU A 364 7.80 13.41 19.40
N PRO A 365 6.52 13.00 19.38
CA PRO A 365 6.03 12.04 18.40
C PRO A 365 6.31 12.54 16.98
N GLU A 366 6.80 11.67 16.08
CA GLU A 366 6.83 11.99 14.65
C GLU A 366 5.40 12.41 14.23
N GLU A 367 5.20 13.69 13.87
CA GLU A 367 3.90 14.20 13.41
C GLU A 367 3.47 13.41 12.17
N SER A 368 2.59 12.42 12.35
CA SER A 368 1.98 11.67 11.26
C SER A 368 0.86 12.52 10.66
N PHE A 369 1.08 13.07 9.47
CA PHE A 369 0.06 13.85 8.79
C PHE A 369 -0.83 12.97 7.92
N ARG A 370 -2.14 13.00 8.20
CA ARG A 370 -3.16 12.33 7.40
C ARG A 370 -4.15 13.36 6.87
N VAL A 371 -4.27 13.41 5.54
CA VAL A 371 -5.12 14.35 4.81
C VAL A 371 -6.32 13.61 4.25
N LEU A 372 -7.53 14.09 4.52
CA LEU A 372 -8.69 13.75 3.71
C LEU A 372 -8.82 14.77 2.58
N SER A 373 -8.66 14.34 1.33
CA SER A 373 -8.77 15.20 0.16
C SER A 373 -10.09 14.96 -0.60
N ILE A 374 -10.96 15.97 -0.64
CA ILE A 374 -12.27 15.95 -1.31
C ILE A 374 -12.24 16.91 -2.50
N GLN A 375 -12.02 16.36 -3.70
CA GLN A 375 -11.84 17.14 -4.94
C GLN A 375 -12.32 16.33 -6.15
N SER A 376 -12.24 16.93 -7.34
CA SER A 376 -12.51 16.22 -8.60
C SER A 376 -11.47 15.13 -8.90
N HIS A 377 -11.81 14.16 -9.75
CA HIS A 377 -10.89 13.18 -10.30
C HIS A 377 -11.04 13.02 -11.81
N VAL A 378 -9.90 12.87 -12.48
CA VAL A 378 -9.83 12.55 -13.92
C VAL A 378 -8.98 11.30 -14.16
N VAL A 379 -9.38 10.46 -15.11
CA VAL A 379 -8.62 9.27 -15.50
C VAL A 379 -7.33 9.68 -16.23
N SER A 380 -7.44 10.63 -17.16
CA SER A 380 -6.33 11.20 -17.91
C SER A 380 -6.13 12.67 -17.55
N GLY A 381 -4.87 13.04 -17.29
CA GLY A 381 -4.48 14.40 -16.92
C GLY A 381 -4.30 14.64 -15.43
N TYR A 382 -4.09 15.91 -15.07
CA TYR A 382 -3.79 16.36 -13.72
C TYR A 382 -4.62 17.58 -13.32
N VAL A 383 -5.79 17.33 -12.70
CA VAL A 383 -6.63 18.30 -11.99
C VAL A 383 -7.20 17.64 -10.73
N GLY A 384 -7.69 18.43 -9.77
CA GLY A 384 -8.23 17.95 -8.50
C GLY A 384 -7.30 16.98 -7.78
N ASN A 385 -7.84 15.85 -7.32
CA ASN A 385 -7.08 14.82 -6.61
C ASN A 385 -5.91 14.24 -7.44
N ARG A 386 -5.97 14.27 -8.78
CA ARG A 386 -4.82 13.84 -9.61
C ARG A 386 -3.64 14.80 -9.50
N ALA A 387 -3.91 16.10 -9.29
CA ALA A 387 -2.88 17.12 -9.10
C ALA A 387 -2.45 17.24 -7.64
N ALA A 388 -3.33 16.99 -6.67
CA ALA A 388 -3.06 17.16 -5.24
C ALA A 388 -2.41 15.95 -4.55
N VAL A 389 -2.87 14.73 -4.84
CA VAL A 389 -2.49 13.52 -4.06
C VAL A 389 -1.01 13.17 -4.25
N PHE A 390 -0.50 13.20 -5.49
CA PHE A 390 0.89 12.82 -5.75
C PHE A 390 1.90 13.75 -5.04
N PRO A 391 1.78 15.09 -5.08
CA PRO A 391 2.63 15.98 -4.29
C PRO A 391 2.55 15.73 -2.78
N LEU A 392 1.35 15.55 -2.22
CA LEU A 392 1.16 15.29 -0.80
C LEU A 392 1.86 13.99 -0.37
N GLN A 393 1.64 12.89 -1.11
CA GLN A 393 2.28 11.61 -0.84
C GLN A 393 3.81 11.69 -0.98
N LEU A 394 4.29 12.43 -1.98
CA LEU A 394 5.72 12.65 -2.17
C LEU A 394 6.34 13.46 -1.02
N LEU A 395 5.56 14.37 -0.43
CA LEU A 395 5.87 15.12 0.77
C LEU A 395 5.47 14.38 2.06
N GLY A 396 5.27 13.06 2.02
CA GLY A 396 5.14 12.22 3.20
C GLY A 396 3.82 12.32 3.96
N PHE A 397 2.78 12.89 3.33
CA PHE A 397 1.42 12.87 3.88
C PHE A 397 0.74 11.55 3.49
N ASP A 398 0.02 10.95 4.44
CA ASP A 398 -0.94 9.89 4.12
C ASP A 398 -2.23 10.56 3.62
N VAL A 399 -2.80 10.08 2.51
CA VAL A 399 -3.88 10.79 1.82
C VAL A 399 -5.02 9.85 1.49
N ASP A 400 -6.14 10.04 2.19
CA ASP A 400 -7.43 9.45 1.84
C ASP A 400 -8.16 10.36 0.87
N VAL A 401 -8.85 9.77 -0.10
CA VAL A 401 -9.32 10.48 -1.27
C VAL A 401 -10.80 10.23 -1.48
N ILE A 402 -11.58 11.31 -1.58
CA ILE A 402 -12.97 11.29 -2.04
C ILE A 402 -13.05 12.09 -3.34
N ASN A 403 -13.55 11.43 -4.38
CA ASN A 403 -13.67 12.00 -5.71
C ASN A 403 -15.09 12.54 -5.90
N THR A 404 -15.23 13.86 -6.00
CA THR A 404 -16.53 14.53 -6.20
C THR A 404 -17.09 14.30 -7.60
N VAL A 405 -16.20 14.06 -8.55
CA VAL A 405 -16.51 13.58 -9.90
C VAL A 405 -15.46 12.58 -10.32
N GLN A 406 -15.82 11.66 -11.21
CA GLN A 406 -14.89 10.79 -11.91
C GLN A 406 -15.07 10.94 -13.41
N PHE A 407 -14.24 11.77 -14.03
CA PHE A 407 -14.29 12.05 -15.47
C PHE A 407 -13.13 11.39 -16.24
N SER A 408 -13.30 11.25 -17.55
CA SER A 408 -12.25 10.75 -18.45
C SER A 408 -11.04 11.69 -18.49
N ASN A 409 -11.29 13.00 -18.48
CA ASN A 409 -10.33 14.10 -18.60
C ASN A 409 -10.99 15.41 -18.12
N HIS A 410 -10.21 16.49 -17.97
CA HIS A 410 -10.74 17.79 -17.53
C HIS A 410 -11.59 18.47 -18.61
N THR A 411 -12.40 19.46 -18.20
CA THR A 411 -13.43 20.13 -19.04
C THR A 411 -12.90 21.07 -20.11
N ALA A 412 -11.59 21.34 -20.15
CA ALA A 412 -11.02 22.10 -21.26
C ALA A 412 -10.93 21.26 -22.55
N TYR A 413 -10.99 19.92 -22.45
CA TYR A 413 -11.11 19.07 -23.63
C TYR A 413 -12.50 19.18 -24.26
N PRO A 414 -12.63 19.00 -25.59
CA PRO A 414 -13.92 19.09 -26.27
C PRO A 414 -14.97 18.06 -25.85
N VAL A 415 -14.52 16.89 -25.35
CA VAL A 415 -15.40 15.78 -24.96
C VAL A 415 -14.98 15.27 -23.59
N VAL A 416 -15.96 15.13 -22.70
CA VAL A 416 -15.79 14.59 -21.35
C VAL A 416 -16.88 13.56 -21.10
N GLY A 417 -16.50 12.40 -20.57
CA GLY A 417 -17.46 11.40 -20.07
C GLY A 417 -17.16 11.08 -18.60
N GLY A 418 -18.18 10.66 -17.86
CA GLY A 418 -18.03 10.16 -16.50
C GLY A 418 -19.20 10.51 -15.59
N THR A 419 -18.96 10.50 -14.28
CA THR A 419 -20.02 10.59 -13.26
C THR A 419 -19.71 11.64 -12.19
N THR A 420 -20.76 12.11 -11.51
CA THR A 420 -20.68 13.01 -10.36
C THR A 420 -21.16 12.26 -9.12
N LEU A 421 -20.47 12.47 -8.00
CA LEU A 421 -20.84 11.91 -6.69
C LEU A 421 -22.08 12.65 -6.15
N GLU A 422 -23.09 11.90 -5.74
CA GLU A 422 -24.28 12.45 -5.10
C GLU A 422 -24.04 12.76 -3.62
N ALA A 423 -24.76 13.74 -3.06
CA ALA A 423 -24.63 14.10 -1.65
C ALA A 423 -24.97 12.93 -0.70
N SER A 424 -25.93 12.08 -1.08
CA SER A 424 -26.29 10.87 -0.34
C SER A 424 -25.15 9.85 -0.29
N GLN A 425 -24.45 9.66 -1.42
CA GLN A 425 -23.29 8.77 -1.52
C GLN A 425 -22.12 9.30 -0.69
N LEU A 426 -21.91 10.63 -0.69
CA LEU A 426 -20.91 11.26 0.17
C LEU A 426 -21.24 11.04 1.66
N ALA A 427 -22.51 11.19 2.04
CA ALA A 427 -22.97 10.93 3.40
C ALA A 427 -22.75 9.46 3.83
N ASP A 428 -22.97 8.51 2.93
CA ASP A 428 -22.74 7.08 3.17
C ASP A 428 -21.25 6.75 3.37
N ILE A 429 -20.37 7.29 2.51
CA ILE A 429 -18.91 7.18 2.68
C ILE A 429 -18.48 7.73 4.04
N PHE A 430 -18.99 8.90 4.41
CA PHE A 430 -18.70 9.49 5.72
C PHE A 430 -19.19 8.59 6.86
N ALA A 431 -20.43 8.09 6.79
CA ALA A 431 -20.96 7.18 7.80
C ALA A 431 -20.05 5.95 7.99
N GLY A 432 -19.53 5.38 6.90
CA GLY A 432 -18.54 4.30 6.94
C GLY A 432 -17.23 4.70 7.64
N LEU A 433 -16.68 5.88 7.35
CA LEU A 433 -15.46 6.39 8.01
C LEU A 433 -15.65 6.59 9.52
N PHE A 434 -16.79 7.18 9.93
CA PHE A 434 -17.10 7.38 11.34
C PHE A 434 -17.37 6.06 12.06
N ALA A 435 -18.13 5.14 11.46
CA ALA A 435 -18.47 3.85 12.08
C ALA A 435 -17.24 2.96 12.35
N ASN A 436 -16.20 3.10 11.53
CA ASN A 436 -14.93 2.37 11.70
C ASN A 436 -13.88 3.15 12.52
N ASN A 437 -14.25 4.28 13.15
CA ASN A 437 -13.34 5.15 13.90
C ASN A 437 -12.12 5.62 13.09
N LEU A 438 -12.28 5.77 11.77
CA LEU A 438 -11.20 6.24 10.89
C LEU A 438 -11.13 7.78 10.84
N ALA A 439 -12.27 8.44 11.08
CA ALA A 439 -12.41 9.89 10.96
C ALA A 439 -11.59 10.69 11.98
N GLU A 440 -11.30 10.15 13.17
CA GLU A 440 -10.52 10.82 14.21
C GLU A 440 -9.02 10.92 13.87
N THR A 441 -8.56 10.12 12.91
CA THR A 441 -7.14 10.07 12.51
C THR A 441 -6.73 11.21 11.58
N TYR A 442 -7.69 11.94 11.02
CA TYR A 442 -7.39 13.04 10.10
C TYR A 442 -6.80 14.23 10.85
N THR A 443 -5.65 14.70 10.37
CA THR A 443 -5.02 15.94 10.86
C THR A 443 -5.31 17.12 9.93
N HIS A 444 -5.62 16.83 8.66
CA HIS A 444 -5.97 17.84 7.68
C HIS A 444 -7.18 17.44 6.83
N LEU A 445 -7.98 18.44 6.45
CA LEU A 445 -9.00 18.34 5.41
C LEU A 445 -8.59 19.26 4.25
N LEU A 446 -8.59 18.76 3.02
CA LEU A 446 -8.33 19.54 1.82
C LEU A 446 -9.53 19.46 0.88
N THR A 447 -10.14 20.59 0.56
CA THR A 447 -11.24 20.65 -0.42
C THR A 447 -10.89 21.54 -1.61
N GLY A 448 -11.32 21.13 -2.79
CA GLY A 448 -11.15 21.86 -4.05
C GLY A 448 -12.47 21.91 -4.82
N PHE A 449 -12.45 21.58 -6.11
CA PHE A 449 -13.65 21.61 -6.96
C PHE A 449 -14.80 20.72 -6.44
N ILE A 450 -15.92 21.37 -6.10
CA ILE A 450 -17.20 20.74 -5.74
C ILE A 450 -18.28 21.21 -6.74
N PRO A 451 -18.91 20.29 -7.51
CA PRO A 451 -19.72 20.65 -8.68
C PRO A 451 -21.07 21.32 -8.37
N ASN A 452 -21.61 21.18 -7.16
CA ASN A 452 -22.94 21.68 -6.84
C ASN A 452 -23.13 22.00 -5.36
N GLN A 453 -24.19 22.76 -5.07
CA GLN A 453 -24.58 23.22 -3.73
C GLN A 453 -24.77 22.06 -2.74
N GLN A 454 -25.55 21.03 -3.11
CA GLN A 454 -25.91 19.94 -2.18
C GLN A 454 -24.67 19.17 -1.70
N LEU A 455 -23.73 18.91 -2.61
CA LEU A 455 -22.50 18.22 -2.26
C LEU A 455 -21.61 19.10 -1.36
N LEU A 456 -21.53 20.41 -1.62
CA LEU A 456 -20.76 21.35 -0.80
C LEU A 456 -21.36 21.50 0.61
N GLN A 457 -22.68 21.53 0.74
CA GLN A 457 -23.37 21.52 2.04
C GLN A 457 -23.06 20.26 2.83
N GLN A 458 -23.02 19.10 2.16
CA GLN A 458 -22.65 17.85 2.82
C GLN A 458 -21.17 17.85 3.26
N VAL A 459 -20.27 18.50 2.50
CA VAL A 459 -18.88 18.75 2.93
C VAL A 459 -18.85 19.64 4.17
N ALA A 460 -19.66 20.71 4.25
CA ALA A 460 -19.74 21.57 5.43
C ALA A 460 -20.18 20.80 6.69
N VAL A 461 -21.23 19.97 6.56
CA VAL A 461 -21.69 19.08 7.65
C VAL A 461 -20.57 18.18 8.15
N MET A 462 -19.78 17.62 7.23
CA MET A 462 -18.69 16.72 7.58
C MET A 462 -17.49 17.45 8.19
N ALA A 463 -17.08 18.57 7.61
CA ALA A 463 -15.99 19.40 8.13
C ALA A 463 -16.27 19.83 9.57
N LYS A 464 -17.53 20.17 9.89
CA LYS A 464 -17.96 20.47 11.25
C LYS A 464 -17.79 19.27 12.18
N LYS A 465 -18.27 18.08 11.80
CA LYS A 465 -18.11 16.85 12.59
C LYS A 465 -16.64 16.45 12.78
N LEU A 466 -15.81 16.58 11.75
CA LEU A 466 -14.38 16.31 11.86
C LEU A 466 -13.71 17.26 12.86
N LYS A 467 -14.07 18.55 12.85
CA LYS A 467 -13.56 19.52 13.84
C LYS A 467 -14.10 19.29 15.26
N GLU A 468 -15.31 18.77 15.39
CA GLU A 468 -15.84 18.34 16.70
C GLU A 468 -15.07 17.15 17.26
N LEU A 469 -14.67 16.18 16.42
CA LEU A 469 -13.83 15.05 16.82
C LEU A 469 -12.38 15.46 17.09
N ASN A 470 -11.81 16.28 16.20
CA ASN A 470 -10.44 16.76 16.28
C ASN A 470 -10.40 18.29 16.14
N PRO A 471 -10.43 19.04 17.26
CA PRO A 471 -10.36 20.50 17.23
C PRO A 471 -9.07 21.07 16.62
N SER A 472 -7.99 20.28 16.53
CA SER A 472 -6.73 20.69 15.89
C SER A 472 -6.67 20.39 14.40
N LEU A 473 -7.72 19.78 13.82
CA LEU A 473 -7.83 19.54 12.39
C LEU A 473 -7.70 20.86 11.61
N VAL A 474 -6.72 20.89 10.70
CA VAL A 474 -6.50 22.02 9.79
C VAL A 474 -7.32 21.80 8.51
N TYR A 475 -8.29 22.68 8.27
CA TYR A 475 -9.09 22.70 7.06
C TYR A 475 -8.54 23.72 6.05
N VAL A 476 -7.96 23.19 4.97
CA VAL A 476 -7.51 23.93 3.79
C VAL A 476 -8.60 23.88 2.71
N CYS A 477 -9.08 25.06 2.29
CA CYS A 477 -10.10 25.20 1.27
C CYS A 477 -9.58 25.99 0.07
N ASP A 478 -9.56 25.35 -1.09
CA ASP A 478 -9.48 26.00 -2.39
C ASP A 478 -10.92 26.25 -2.90
N PRO A 479 -11.44 27.49 -2.87
CA PRO A 479 -12.83 27.79 -3.16
C PRO A 479 -13.07 27.86 -4.69
N VAL A 480 -12.81 26.74 -5.38
CA VAL A 480 -12.83 26.66 -6.84
C VAL A 480 -14.21 26.99 -7.39
N MET A 481 -14.35 28.22 -7.90
CA MET A 481 -15.61 28.71 -8.46
C MET A 481 -15.48 29.19 -9.89
N GLY A 482 -14.29 29.60 -10.32
CA GLY A 482 -14.09 30.22 -11.63
C GLY A 482 -12.75 30.89 -11.77
N ASP A 483 -12.45 31.32 -12.99
CA ASP A 483 -11.27 32.11 -13.31
C ASP A 483 -11.57 33.08 -14.47
N GLU A 484 -10.72 34.08 -14.66
CA GLU A 484 -10.80 35.07 -15.75
C GLU A 484 -12.18 35.72 -15.92
N GLY A 485 -12.91 35.92 -14.80
CA GLY A 485 -14.22 36.57 -14.80
C GLY A 485 -15.40 35.64 -15.12
N GLN A 486 -15.16 34.33 -15.28
CA GLN A 486 -16.18 33.34 -15.61
C GLN A 486 -16.35 32.32 -14.49
N LEU A 487 -17.60 32.04 -14.12
CA LEU A 487 -17.94 30.99 -13.15
C LEU A 487 -18.00 29.62 -13.83
N TYR A 488 -17.41 28.62 -13.17
CA TYR A 488 -17.52 27.20 -13.53
C TYR A 488 -18.69 26.50 -12.83
N VAL A 489 -19.18 27.10 -11.74
CA VAL A 489 -20.23 26.56 -10.88
C VAL A 489 -21.44 27.50 -10.83
N ALA A 490 -22.58 26.96 -10.41
CA ALA A 490 -23.79 27.75 -10.24
C ALA A 490 -23.64 28.78 -9.10
N GLN A 491 -24.34 29.91 -9.19
CA GLN A 491 -24.20 31.04 -8.27
C GLN A 491 -24.50 30.66 -6.81
N GLU A 492 -25.36 29.68 -6.60
CA GLU A 492 -25.78 29.18 -5.28
C GLU A 492 -24.60 28.57 -4.50
N VAL A 493 -23.58 28.06 -5.20
CA VAL A 493 -22.35 27.53 -4.57
C VAL A 493 -21.58 28.63 -3.84
N LEU A 494 -21.58 29.86 -4.37
CA LEU A 494 -20.94 31.01 -3.72
C LEU A 494 -21.55 31.29 -2.35
N GLN A 495 -22.87 31.12 -2.21
CA GLN A 495 -23.55 31.39 -0.96
C GLN A 495 -23.16 30.36 0.11
N VAL A 496 -23.09 29.07 -0.26
CA VAL A 496 -22.62 28.01 0.65
C VAL A 496 -21.17 28.24 1.07
N TYR A 497 -20.29 28.67 0.16
CA TYR A 497 -18.93 29.03 0.55
C TYR A 497 -18.91 30.13 1.62
N LYS A 498 -19.71 31.19 1.43
CA LYS A 498 -19.79 32.32 2.35
C LYS A 498 -20.43 31.97 3.70
N GLU A 499 -21.49 31.17 3.71
CA GLU A 499 -22.30 30.96 4.91
C GLU A 499 -21.93 29.71 5.69
N GLU A 500 -21.47 28.66 5.01
CA GLU A 500 -21.31 27.33 5.60
C GLU A 500 -19.84 26.85 5.62
N ILE A 501 -19.05 27.18 4.59
CA ILE A 501 -17.65 26.69 4.47
C ILE A 501 -16.65 27.63 5.16
N LEU A 502 -16.59 28.91 4.76
CA LEU A 502 -15.60 29.85 5.28
C LEU A 502 -15.59 30.01 6.81
N PRO A 503 -16.74 29.91 7.53
CA PRO A 503 -16.72 29.85 8.99
C PRO A 503 -15.97 28.65 9.59
N LEU A 504 -15.74 27.59 8.82
CA LEU A 504 -15.06 26.37 9.25
C LEU A 504 -13.59 26.35 8.85
N VAL A 505 -13.19 27.09 7.81
CA VAL A 505 -11.85 27.04 7.21
C VAL A 505 -10.78 27.66 8.12
N ASP A 506 -9.57 27.10 8.08
CA ASP A 506 -8.38 27.66 8.72
C ASP A 506 -7.40 28.25 7.70
N ILE A 507 -7.33 27.66 6.49
CA ILE A 507 -6.48 28.16 5.39
C ILE A 507 -7.31 28.24 4.10
N VAL A 508 -7.40 29.41 3.48
CA VAL A 508 -8.12 29.61 2.22
C VAL A 508 -7.20 30.10 1.10
N THR A 509 -7.32 29.51 -0.09
CA THR A 509 -6.42 29.77 -1.24
C THR A 509 -7.11 30.33 -2.49
N PRO A 510 -7.96 31.37 -2.40
CA PRO A 510 -8.70 31.86 -3.56
C PRO A 510 -7.73 32.43 -4.61
N ASN A 511 -8.08 32.31 -5.89
CA ASN A 511 -7.50 33.19 -6.91
C ASN A 511 -8.08 34.62 -6.78
N GLN A 512 -7.57 35.59 -7.55
CA GLN A 512 -8.10 36.97 -7.50
C GLN A 512 -9.62 37.02 -7.75
N PHE A 513 -10.12 36.35 -8.79
CA PHE A 513 -11.54 36.41 -9.14
C PHE A 513 -12.43 35.83 -8.03
N GLU A 514 -12.04 34.70 -7.46
CA GLU A 514 -12.72 34.09 -6.31
C GLU A 514 -12.68 35.00 -5.08
N MET A 515 -11.54 35.66 -4.83
CA MET A 515 -11.42 36.64 -3.74
C MET A 515 -12.40 37.82 -3.94
N GLU A 516 -12.53 38.32 -5.16
CA GLU A 516 -13.49 39.38 -5.49
C GLU A 516 -14.94 38.90 -5.30
N LEU A 517 -15.27 37.66 -5.65
CA LEU A 517 -16.59 37.08 -5.43
C LEU A 517 -16.91 36.91 -3.94
N LEU A 518 -15.94 36.42 -3.16
CA LEU A 518 -16.09 36.17 -1.73
C LEU A 518 -16.27 37.48 -0.94
N THR A 519 -15.56 38.54 -1.32
CA THR A 519 -15.59 39.83 -0.63
C THR A 519 -16.56 40.85 -1.22
N GLY A 520 -16.95 40.69 -2.49
CA GLY A 520 -17.68 41.71 -3.25
C GLY A 520 -16.84 42.94 -3.61
N MET A 521 -15.52 42.89 -3.40
CA MET A 521 -14.59 43.99 -3.65
C MET A 521 -13.73 43.68 -4.88
N LYS A 522 -13.57 44.64 -5.80
CA LYS A 522 -12.63 44.52 -6.93
C LYS A 522 -11.19 44.76 -6.49
N ILE A 523 -10.25 44.04 -7.10
CA ILE A 523 -8.82 44.10 -6.77
C ILE A 523 -8.04 44.56 -8.01
N GLY A 524 -7.55 45.80 -7.98
CA GLY A 524 -6.68 46.38 -9.02
C GLY A 524 -5.27 46.70 -8.55
N SER A 525 -4.99 46.56 -7.25
CA SER A 525 -3.69 46.86 -6.64
C SER A 525 -3.39 45.97 -5.43
N GLU A 526 -2.11 45.90 -5.03
CA GLU A 526 -1.68 45.20 -3.81
C GLU A 526 -2.42 45.72 -2.56
N LYS A 527 -2.60 47.03 -2.45
CA LYS A 527 -3.35 47.64 -1.33
C LYS A 527 -4.79 47.11 -1.25
N GLU A 528 -5.46 46.96 -2.39
CA GLU A 528 -6.82 46.43 -2.47
C GLU A 528 -6.87 44.93 -2.18
N ALA A 529 -5.86 44.16 -2.61
CA ALA A 529 -5.72 42.75 -2.25
C ALA A 529 -5.63 42.57 -0.73
N LEU A 530 -4.77 43.34 -0.06
CA LEU A 530 -4.64 43.34 1.41
C LEU A 530 -5.93 43.81 2.11
N GLN A 531 -6.65 44.77 1.53
CA GLN A 531 -7.94 45.21 2.06
C GLN A 531 -9.01 44.12 1.92
N ALA A 532 -9.03 43.38 0.82
CA ALA A 532 -9.94 42.25 0.63
C ALA A 532 -9.68 41.16 1.68
N MET A 533 -8.42 40.86 2.00
CA MET A 533 -8.06 39.91 3.07
C MET A 533 -8.63 40.34 4.43
N LYS A 534 -8.51 41.64 4.76
CA LYS A 534 -9.10 42.21 5.99
C LYS A 534 -10.63 42.06 6.04
N LEU A 535 -11.32 42.10 4.90
CA LEU A 535 -12.78 41.85 4.87
C LEU A 535 -13.11 40.41 5.25
N LEU A 536 -12.31 39.43 4.80
CA LEU A 536 -12.49 38.03 5.23
C LEU A 536 -12.24 37.85 6.73
N TYR A 537 -11.17 38.44 7.26
CA TYR A 537 -10.85 38.34 8.69
C TYR A 537 -11.97 38.89 9.58
N ARG A 538 -12.47 40.09 9.27
CA ARG A 538 -13.56 40.72 10.02
C ARG A 538 -14.87 39.93 9.96
N LYS A 539 -15.11 39.23 8.86
CA LYS A 539 -16.37 38.51 8.65
C LYS A 539 -16.35 37.11 9.26
N TYR A 540 -15.22 36.42 9.21
CA TYR A 540 -15.14 35.01 9.59
C TYR A 540 -14.28 34.81 10.83
N LYS A 541 -12.95 34.92 10.69
CA LYS A 541 -12.00 34.64 11.77
C LYS A 541 -10.71 35.44 11.56
N SER A 542 -10.22 36.09 12.62
CA SER A 542 -9.01 36.91 12.56
C SER A 542 -7.71 36.10 12.50
N ASP A 543 -7.74 34.82 12.88
CA ASP A 543 -6.63 33.87 12.89
C ASP A 543 -6.60 32.93 11.68
N MET A 544 -7.50 33.13 10.70
CA MET A 544 -7.48 32.40 9.45
C MET A 544 -6.25 32.78 8.62
N THR A 545 -5.62 31.81 7.97
CA THR A 545 -4.60 32.08 6.94
C THR A 545 -5.29 32.30 5.60
N VAL A 546 -4.95 33.39 4.93
CA VAL A 546 -5.46 33.71 3.59
C VAL A 546 -4.28 33.83 2.65
N VAL A 547 -4.33 33.13 1.51
CA VAL A 547 -3.34 33.26 0.45
C VAL A 547 -4.06 33.44 -0.89
N ILE A 548 -4.04 34.65 -1.42
CA ILE A 548 -4.51 34.92 -2.78
C ILE A 548 -3.48 34.29 -3.73
N SER A 549 -3.84 33.18 -4.36
CA SER A 549 -2.91 32.30 -5.08
C SER A 549 -2.34 32.95 -6.35
N SER A 550 -3.12 33.80 -7.02
CA SER A 550 -2.66 34.54 -8.19
C SER A 550 -3.45 35.82 -8.43
N SER A 551 -2.74 36.90 -8.72
CA SER A 551 -3.30 38.20 -9.05
C SER A 551 -2.46 38.92 -10.10
N GLN A 552 -3.12 39.66 -11.00
CA GLN A 552 -2.52 40.34 -12.15
C GLN A 552 -2.33 41.84 -11.92
N VAL A 553 -2.05 42.28 -10.69
CA VAL A 553 -1.87 43.72 -10.36
C VAL A 553 -0.57 44.32 -10.91
N SER A 554 0.39 43.50 -11.31
CA SER A 554 1.67 43.92 -11.88
C SER A 554 1.81 43.46 -13.33
N PRO A 555 2.10 44.36 -14.29
CA PRO A 555 2.27 43.97 -15.69
C PRO A 555 3.38 42.94 -15.87
N GLY A 556 3.09 41.84 -16.57
CA GLY A 556 4.07 40.80 -16.92
C GLY A 556 4.43 39.81 -15.80
N SER A 557 3.89 39.99 -14.59
CA SER A 557 4.07 39.06 -13.47
C SER A 557 2.73 38.60 -12.90
N LEU A 558 2.76 37.49 -12.17
CA LEU A 558 1.69 37.06 -11.28
C LEU A 558 2.16 37.27 -9.85
N SER A 559 1.31 37.88 -9.03
CA SER A 559 1.57 38.10 -7.61
C SER A 559 0.68 37.20 -6.76
N ALA A 560 1.26 36.53 -5.77
CA ALA A 560 0.53 35.94 -4.66
C ALA A 560 0.66 36.85 -3.44
N PHE A 561 -0.45 37.03 -2.72
CA PHE A 561 -0.51 37.83 -1.50
C PHE A 561 -0.95 36.91 -0.37
N GLY A 562 -0.28 36.94 0.77
CA GLY A 562 -0.64 36.07 1.88
C GLY A 562 -0.37 36.65 3.26
N CYS A 563 -1.10 36.14 4.23
CA CYS A 563 -1.01 36.52 5.63
C CYS A 563 -1.61 35.39 6.49
N ASP A 564 -0.92 35.03 7.57
CA ASP A 564 -1.30 33.97 8.51
C ASP A 564 -2.43 34.40 9.45
N SER A 565 -2.56 35.69 9.74
CA SER A 565 -3.65 36.27 10.56
C SER A 565 -3.87 37.75 10.24
N GLU A 566 -4.93 38.38 10.76
CA GLU A 566 -5.17 39.83 10.63
C GLU A 566 -4.05 40.67 11.26
N SER A 567 -3.42 40.18 12.33
CA SER A 567 -2.38 40.89 13.08
C SER A 567 -0.97 40.72 12.53
N SER A 568 -0.78 39.79 11.59
CA SER A 568 0.54 39.46 11.08
C SER A 568 0.99 40.36 9.93
N LEU A 569 2.29 40.34 9.63
CA LEU A 569 2.83 41.06 8.49
C LEU A 569 2.48 40.31 7.19
N PRO A 570 1.85 40.98 6.22
CA PRO A 570 1.57 40.36 4.93
C PRO A 570 2.85 40.14 4.14
N PHE A 571 2.84 39.15 3.25
CA PHE A 571 3.91 38.89 2.30
C PHE A 571 3.39 38.90 0.86
N THR A 572 4.28 39.23 -0.06
CA THR A 572 4.01 39.25 -1.50
C THR A 572 5.06 38.40 -2.22
N ILE A 573 4.60 37.51 -3.10
CA ILE A 573 5.46 36.67 -3.94
C ILE A 573 5.15 36.96 -5.40
N GLN A 574 6.13 37.48 -6.12
CA GLN A 574 6.01 37.72 -7.55
C GLN A 574 6.73 36.63 -8.34
N VAL A 575 6.04 36.09 -9.34
CA VAL A 575 6.60 35.13 -10.29
C VAL A 575 6.35 35.60 -11.72
N PRO A 576 7.22 35.25 -12.68
CA PRO A 576 6.97 35.54 -14.09
C PRO A 576 5.66 34.92 -14.56
N ARG A 577 4.85 35.69 -15.30
CA ARG A 577 3.69 35.13 -15.99
C ARG A 577 4.20 34.26 -17.15
N ILE A 578 3.71 33.02 -17.20
CA ILE A 578 3.92 32.14 -18.34
C ILE A 578 2.73 32.34 -19.28
N ASP A 579 3.00 32.69 -20.54
CA ASP A 579 1.97 32.95 -21.54
C ASP A 579 1.40 31.64 -22.10
N ALA A 580 0.68 30.92 -21.25
CA ALA A 580 -0.04 29.70 -21.58
C ALA A 580 -1.14 29.43 -20.55
N TYR A 581 -2.21 28.76 -20.98
CA TYR A 581 -3.29 28.31 -20.09
C TYR A 581 -2.98 26.91 -19.53
N PHE A 582 -3.08 26.76 -18.21
CA PHE A 582 -2.84 25.50 -17.51
C PHE A 582 -4.04 25.15 -16.64
N THR A 583 -4.45 23.89 -16.66
CA THR A 583 -5.45 23.34 -15.74
C THR A 583 -4.78 22.61 -14.59
N GLY A 584 -5.35 22.70 -13.38
CA GLY A 584 -4.85 21.99 -12.19
C GLY A 584 -3.72 22.68 -11.43
N ALA A 585 -3.33 23.89 -11.86
CA ALA A 585 -2.30 24.69 -11.18
C ALA A 585 -2.74 25.12 -9.76
N GLY A 586 -4.02 25.50 -9.59
CA GLY A 586 -4.61 25.83 -8.29
C GLY A 586 -4.64 24.63 -7.34
N ASP A 587 -5.14 23.49 -7.81
CA ASP A 587 -5.19 22.24 -7.04
C ASP A 587 -3.79 21.82 -6.54
N LEU A 588 -2.78 21.92 -7.43
CA LEU A 588 -1.38 21.66 -7.10
C LEU A 588 -0.85 22.67 -6.06
N PHE A 589 -1.16 23.96 -6.24
CA PHE A 589 -0.74 25.00 -5.32
C PHE A 589 -1.31 24.81 -3.92
N ALA A 590 -2.62 24.54 -3.79
CA ALA A 590 -3.28 24.32 -2.51
C ALA A 590 -2.69 23.10 -1.76
N ALA A 591 -2.43 22.01 -2.48
CA ALA A 591 -1.80 20.81 -1.93
C ALA A 591 -0.37 21.05 -1.45
N LEU A 592 0.45 21.77 -2.25
CA LEU A 592 1.81 22.12 -1.86
C LEU A 592 1.84 23.09 -0.67
N LEU A 593 0.94 24.07 -0.67
CA LEU A 593 0.85 25.06 0.42
C LEU A 593 0.49 24.36 1.74
N LEU A 594 -0.52 23.48 1.74
CA LEU A 594 -0.85 22.64 2.90
C LEU A 594 0.39 21.90 3.40
N ALA A 595 1.08 21.18 2.50
CA ALA A 595 2.22 20.36 2.87
C ALA A 595 3.38 21.18 3.45
N TRP A 596 3.67 22.33 2.85
CA TRP A 596 4.76 23.18 3.29
C TRP A 596 4.43 23.94 4.57
N ILE A 597 3.21 24.44 4.75
CA ILE A 597 2.79 25.09 6.01
C ILE A 597 2.94 24.10 7.18
N ALA A 598 2.44 22.87 7.00
CA ALA A 598 2.55 21.85 8.04
C ALA A 598 4.01 21.52 8.43
N ARG A 599 4.95 21.64 7.49
CA ARG A 599 6.38 21.34 7.68
C ARG A 599 7.23 22.52 8.13
N THR A 600 6.96 23.73 7.64
CA THR A 600 7.77 24.92 7.94
C THR A 600 7.20 25.73 9.09
N LYS A 601 5.88 25.61 9.34
CA LYS A 601 5.11 26.49 10.22
C LYS A 601 5.30 27.99 9.88
N ASP A 602 5.67 28.29 8.63
CA ASP A 602 5.90 29.62 8.08
C ASP A 602 5.18 29.70 6.73
N VAL A 603 4.11 30.50 6.68
CA VAL A 603 3.22 30.64 5.52
C VAL A 603 3.93 31.32 4.34
N GLY A 604 4.80 32.30 4.60
CA GLY A 604 5.56 32.99 3.55
C GLY A 604 6.56 32.06 2.88
N LEU A 605 7.34 31.32 3.67
CA LEU A 605 8.26 30.31 3.18
C LEU A 605 7.52 29.15 2.48
N ALA A 606 6.36 28.74 3.01
CA ALA A 606 5.55 27.71 2.39
C ALA A 606 5.02 28.15 1.02
N CYS A 607 4.48 29.36 0.92
CA CYS A 607 3.99 29.92 -0.34
C CYS A 607 5.13 30.07 -1.36
N GLN A 608 6.32 30.50 -0.92
CA GLN A 608 7.52 30.57 -1.76
C GLN A 608 7.87 29.20 -2.33
N ARG A 609 7.95 28.16 -1.50
CA ARG A 609 8.26 26.79 -1.95
C ARG A 609 7.21 26.26 -2.91
N SER A 610 5.93 26.49 -2.63
CA SER A 610 4.83 26.13 -3.52
C SER A 610 4.94 26.82 -4.88
N MET A 611 5.21 28.12 -4.91
CA MET A 611 5.37 28.89 -6.14
C MET A 611 6.61 28.47 -6.95
N SER A 612 7.73 28.20 -6.28
CA SER A 612 8.92 27.64 -6.91
C SER A 612 8.63 26.32 -7.63
N THR A 613 7.97 25.39 -6.94
CA THR A 613 7.57 24.10 -7.53
C THR A 613 6.61 24.30 -8.69
N LEU A 614 5.60 25.16 -8.53
CA LEU A 614 4.61 25.42 -9.55
C LEU A 614 5.26 25.98 -10.83
N GLN A 615 6.12 27.00 -10.70
CA GLN A 615 6.88 27.56 -11.83
C GLN A 615 7.70 26.49 -12.57
N ALA A 616 8.41 25.62 -11.84
CA ALA A 616 9.18 24.54 -12.45
C ALA A 616 8.30 23.53 -13.20
N VAL A 617 7.14 23.16 -12.63
CA VAL A 617 6.17 22.26 -13.26
C VAL A 617 5.60 22.88 -14.54
N LEU A 618 5.16 24.14 -14.47
CA LEU A 618 4.55 24.84 -15.59
C LEU A 618 5.55 25.07 -16.74
N GLN A 619 6.78 25.49 -16.44
CA GLN A 619 7.84 25.64 -17.44
C GLN A 619 8.15 24.31 -18.13
N ARG A 620 8.28 23.21 -17.37
CA ARG A 620 8.50 21.88 -17.93
C ARG A 620 7.32 21.42 -18.79
N THR A 621 6.10 21.80 -18.42
CA THR A 621 4.89 21.52 -19.18
C THR A 621 4.90 22.24 -20.51
N LEU A 622 5.19 23.54 -20.51
CA LEU A 622 5.31 24.34 -21.73
C LEU A 622 6.41 23.82 -22.66
N LEU A 623 7.59 23.50 -22.12
CA LEU A 623 8.69 22.92 -22.91
C LEU A 623 8.30 21.60 -23.55
N HIS A 624 7.59 20.74 -22.81
CA HIS A 624 7.09 19.48 -23.37
C HIS A 624 6.09 19.73 -24.50
N HIS A 625 5.16 20.66 -24.32
CA HIS A 625 4.21 21.03 -25.35
C HIS A 625 4.91 21.51 -26.63
N GLN A 626 5.83 22.47 -26.51
CA GLN A 626 6.59 23.01 -27.64
C GLN A 626 7.39 21.94 -28.41
N GLN A 627 7.92 20.94 -27.71
CA GLN A 627 8.66 19.83 -28.34
C GLN A 627 7.75 18.86 -29.12
N ASN A 628 6.47 18.76 -28.78
CA ASN A 628 5.54 17.76 -29.32
C ASN A 628 4.43 18.36 -30.20
N CYS A 629 4.28 19.69 -30.19
CA CYS A 629 3.42 20.47 -31.06
C CYS A 629 4.22 21.66 -31.64
N PRO A 630 5.07 21.45 -32.66
CA PRO A 630 5.96 22.50 -33.19
C PRO A 630 5.22 23.56 -34.04
N ASP A 631 3.99 23.27 -34.47
CA ASP A 631 3.19 24.19 -35.26
C ASP A 631 2.50 25.22 -34.36
N LYS A 632 2.99 26.47 -34.42
CA LYS A 632 2.51 27.60 -33.60
C LYS A 632 1.05 27.98 -33.92
N ASP A 633 0.55 27.63 -35.09
CA ASP A 633 -0.81 27.97 -35.53
C ASP A 633 -1.82 26.84 -35.24
N SER A 634 -1.35 25.68 -34.79
CA SER A 634 -2.22 24.57 -34.36
C SER A 634 -2.79 24.85 -32.97
N LYS A 635 -4.11 24.67 -32.80
CA LYS A 635 -4.76 24.77 -31.48
C LYS A 635 -3.97 23.92 -30.46
N PRO A 636 -3.71 24.41 -29.23
CA PRO A 636 -2.96 23.66 -28.25
C PRO A 636 -3.53 22.26 -28.11
N CYS A 637 -2.71 21.24 -28.37
CA CYS A 637 -3.10 19.88 -28.06
C CYS A 637 -3.16 19.77 -26.53
N PHE A 638 -4.37 19.82 -25.95
CA PHE A 638 -4.60 19.75 -24.50
C PHE A 638 -3.80 18.62 -23.82
N ARG A 639 -3.66 17.48 -24.52
CA ARG A 639 -2.85 16.33 -24.10
C ARG A 639 -1.40 16.67 -23.76
N HIS A 640 -0.79 17.59 -24.50
CA HIS A 640 0.60 17.99 -24.27
C HIS A 640 0.73 19.16 -23.27
N MET A 641 -0.39 19.79 -22.91
CA MET A 641 -0.48 20.83 -21.88
C MET A 641 -0.85 20.29 -20.49
N GLU A 642 -1.04 18.97 -20.36
CA GLU A 642 -1.16 18.31 -19.06
C GLU A 642 0.09 18.51 -18.21
N LEU A 643 -0.10 18.87 -16.93
CA LEU A 643 1.00 19.14 -16.00
C LEU A 643 2.00 17.98 -16.01
N ARG A 644 3.30 18.31 -16.16
CA ARG A 644 4.39 17.33 -16.13
C ARG A 644 4.76 16.98 -14.69
N LEU A 645 3.76 16.58 -13.92
CA LEU A 645 3.80 16.45 -12.47
C LEU A 645 4.79 15.37 -12.03
N ILE A 646 4.70 14.17 -12.61
CA ILE A 646 5.59 13.04 -12.30
C ILE A 646 7.05 13.36 -12.67
N GLN A 647 7.26 14.02 -13.81
CA GLN A 647 8.58 14.44 -14.27
C GLN A 647 9.18 15.54 -13.40
N SER A 648 8.36 16.22 -12.59
CA SER A 648 8.75 17.31 -11.70
C SER A 648 8.91 16.87 -10.25
N LYS A 649 8.92 15.55 -9.96
CA LYS A 649 9.03 15.03 -8.58
C LYS A 649 10.18 15.63 -7.76
N HIS A 650 11.32 15.92 -8.38
CA HIS A 650 12.46 16.50 -7.69
C HIS A 650 12.24 17.97 -7.32
N ASP A 651 11.55 18.74 -8.16
CA ASP A 651 11.20 20.13 -7.87
C ASP A 651 10.08 20.23 -6.83
N ILE A 652 9.25 19.18 -6.68
CA ILE A 652 8.27 19.06 -5.60
C ILE A 652 8.96 18.75 -4.27
N LEU A 653 9.90 17.80 -4.25
CA LEU A 653 10.63 17.43 -3.03
C LEU A 653 11.57 18.53 -2.54
N SER A 654 12.25 19.20 -3.48
CA SER A 654 13.30 20.16 -3.23
C SER A 654 13.15 21.38 -4.14
N PRO A 655 12.16 22.24 -3.89
CA PRO A 655 11.97 23.46 -4.67
C PRO A 655 13.21 24.35 -4.60
N LYS A 656 13.67 24.81 -5.76
CA LYS A 656 14.74 25.81 -5.83
C LYS A 656 14.20 27.15 -5.31
N ALA A 657 15.01 27.89 -4.55
CA ALA A 657 14.66 29.25 -4.17
C ALA A 657 14.43 30.09 -5.44
N LEU A 658 13.35 30.88 -5.48
CA LEU A 658 13.23 31.94 -6.46
C LEU A 658 14.35 32.97 -6.19
N SER A 659 14.93 33.55 -7.25
CA SER A 659 15.95 34.61 -7.16
C SER A 659 15.48 35.79 -6.29
N PRO A 660 16.38 36.59 -5.68
CA PRO A 660 16.13 37.21 -4.39
C PRO A 660 14.93 38.16 -4.34
N PHE A 661 14.25 38.02 -3.20
CA PHE A 661 13.05 38.69 -2.75
C PHE A 661 13.36 40.12 -2.31
N SER A 662 12.43 41.04 -2.58
CA SER A 662 12.15 42.13 -1.63
C SER A 662 11.12 41.56 -0.65
N ALA A 663 11.58 41.18 0.54
CA ALA A 663 10.70 40.94 1.69
C ALA A 663 10.14 42.27 2.19
#